data_AF-A0A2V7UIM1-F1
#
_entry.id   AF-A0A2V7UIM1-F1
#
_cell.length_a   1.000
_cell.length_b   1.000
_cell.length_c   1.000
_cell.angle_alpha   90.00
_cell.angle_beta   90.00
_cell.angle_gamma   90.00
#
_symmetry.space_group_name_H-M   'P 1'
#
loop_
_entity.id
_entity.type
_entity.pdbx_description
1 polymer ?
#
loop_
_entity_poly.entity_id
_entity_poly.type
_entity_poly.pdbx_seq_one_letter_code
_entity_poly.pdbx_strand_id
1 'polypeptide(L)'
;MALMLQFLATVAIAAGPPSASPPRLDVGAIDRERILTAANAALRHEPVTVTSASSPRSAGRLHDYFSEADYWWPDPAHPGGPYIQRDGLSNPDNFDEHRKAMRRLSVDVPALVAAWKLTGEARYAEHAVRHLRAWFVDDATRMSPHLRWTTDKNGIEERDAKNTHASCWALQAAAFARLAGNDEVLRYCRDRFRTVLLPSQMAADGSFPEELRRTKPYGYSLFNLEALAGSAQLLSTPRGRVADPAAPRGRVPDPPAPQLKERAKDSLPSERKTARAGETVVVASPSRKVEIVVGVIDGGLTYRVTLAGQPVIEASPLGILMDGVDLGRDARVGRVDRWSTNERYPWRGVHSEAVDRSRGARIHLTHAKAPEGLVVELRAFDDAAAFRLVVPGRGPRVPDAASAFRLPTGSTVWYHGARDHYEGIHQRKELAEVTQGDWAAPPLTFRLPDGRGYASITEAALRGYAGMMLQADGKGGFQERLGHAVPASYPYTLRYGEDNAKRLAAPAAIEGTVTTPWRVILVGKDLDALVGSDAIHDLAPPPDPKLFPQGIRTPWLHPGRAVWRYLDGGGDCDNVPPGAERDQCLFPVIKEFSRLAGELGFEHQVVEGTWRRWSDDQLKELVAYSRERGVSIWLWIHSKDQHDAAERRRLFERLHALGIAGIKVDFFDHEAKEVVDLYEAILKDAAETQLLVDFHGANKPTGMERTWPNEMTREGVRGLEYRSTPGWAVHNTTIPFTRFLAGAADYTPVVFGDRRKDTTWAHQIATAVVFTSPVLVYGGHPKSLLDNPAADVIESIPSVWDETRVLPPSAIGELAVYARRRGERWFLGVLNGKEPRTLRVPVSFLGKGRYHATLVGDDRTNGAAVQLGEREVTANDFVDVALRDGGGFVGRFAHQAGGALRPPQDPH
;
A
#
# COMPACT_ATOMS: atom_id res chain seq x y z
N MET A 1 -22.49 -12.49 25.17
CA MET A 1 -21.76 -13.74 25.55
C MET A 1 -22.42 -15.02 25.03
N ALA A 2 -23.76 -15.15 24.98
CA ALA A 2 -24.44 -16.30 24.36
C ALA A 2 -24.20 -16.42 22.84
N LEU A 3 -24.12 -15.30 22.10
CA LEU A 3 -23.81 -15.34 20.66
C LEU A 3 -22.35 -15.75 20.33
N MET A 4 -21.41 -15.49 21.24
CA MET A 4 -19.99 -15.81 21.00
C MET A 4 -19.69 -17.29 21.25
N LEU A 5 -20.42 -17.92 22.19
CA LEU A 5 -20.41 -19.38 22.40
C LEU A 5 -21.17 -20.13 21.30
N GLN A 6 -22.21 -19.53 20.70
CA GLN A 6 -22.83 -20.05 19.48
C GLN A 6 -21.86 -20.03 18.29
N PHE A 7 -21.06 -18.98 18.12
CA PHE A 7 -20.10 -18.92 17.00
C PHE A 7 -19.00 -20.00 17.10
N LEU A 8 -18.49 -20.28 18.31
CA LEU A 8 -17.49 -21.33 18.52
C LEU A 8 -18.06 -22.76 18.50
N ALA A 9 -19.34 -22.96 18.83
CA ALA A 9 -19.99 -24.27 18.74
C ALA A 9 -20.47 -24.61 17.32
N THR A 10 -20.84 -23.61 16.51
CA THR A 10 -21.37 -23.85 15.15
C THR A 10 -20.26 -24.20 14.15
N VAL A 11 -19.03 -23.76 14.38
CA VAL A 11 -17.86 -24.18 13.58
C VAL A 11 -17.51 -25.66 13.79
N ALA A 12 -17.95 -26.28 14.89
CA ALA A 12 -17.69 -27.69 15.17
C ALA A 12 -18.80 -28.66 14.71
N ILE A 13 -19.98 -28.18 14.30
CA ILE A 13 -21.14 -29.06 14.02
C ILE A 13 -21.60 -29.05 12.54
N ALA A 14 -21.07 -28.16 11.69
CA ALA A 14 -21.42 -28.13 10.26
C ALA A 14 -20.56 -29.01 9.34
N ALA A 15 -19.76 -29.93 9.88
CA ALA A 15 -19.06 -30.94 9.07
C ALA A 15 -19.94 -32.20 8.97
N GLY A 16 -20.50 -32.43 7.79
CA GLY A 16 -21.04 -33.74 7.41
C GLY A 16 -19.99 -34.85 7.53
N PRO A 17 -20.35 -36.13 7.33
CA PRO A 17 -19.40 -37.24 7.48
C PRO A 17 -18.15 -36.97 6.63
N PRO A 18 -16.94 -37.27 7.15
CA PRO A 18 -15.69 -36.78 6.60
C PRO A 18 -15.46 -37.36 5.20
N SER A 19 -15.68 -36.52 4.19
CA SER A 19 -15.09 -36.71 2.86
C SER A 19 -13.77 -35.94 2.86
N ALA A 20 -12.67 -36.70 2.88
CA ALA A 20 -11.27 -36.29 2.92
C ALA A 20 -10.86 -35.36 4.09
N SER A 21 -9.98 -35.85 4.97
CA SER A 21 -9.32 -35.00 5.96
C SER A 21 -8.59 -33.85 5.24
N PRO A 22 -8.72 -32.58 5.67
CA PRO A 22 -7.90 -31.51 5.13
C PRO A 22 -6.42 -31.89 5.30
N PRO A 23 -5.54 -31.55 4.34
CA PRO A 23 -4.12 -31.86 4.46
C PRO A 23 -3.62 -31.27 5.79
N ARG A 24 -3.13 -32.13 6.68
CA ARG A 24 -2.54 -31.68 7.94
C ARG A 24 -1.37 -30.77 7.56
N LEU A 25 -1.41 -29.53 8.04
CA LEU A 25 -0.30 -28.60 7.90
C LEU A 25 0.93 -29.23 8.55
N ASP A 26 1.91 -29.63 7.74
CA ASP A 26 3.18 -30.12 8.24
C ASP A 26 4.06 -28.91 8.59
N VAL A 27 3.78 -28.33 9.76
CA VAL A 27 4.56 -27.22 10.33
C VAL A 27 6.04 -27.58 10.40
N GLY A 28 6.36 -28.85 10.65
CA GLY A 28 7.74 -29.33 10.73
C GLY A 28 8.46 -29.28 9.38
N ALA A 29 7.77 -29.57 8.27
CA ALA A 29 8.29 -29.42 6.92
C ALA A 29 8.43 -27.95 6.50
N ILE A 30 7.44 -27.11 6.82
CA ILE A 30 7.42 -25.68 6.46
C ILE A 30 8.53 -24.92 7.20
N ASP A 31 8.70 -25.14 8.50
CA ASP A 31 9.66 -24.40 9.32
C ASP A 31 11.05 -25.06 9.40
N ARG A 32 11.27 -26.16 8.66
CA ARG A 32 12.47 -27.00 8.81
C ARG A 32 13.76 -26.21 8.72
N GLU A 33 13.93 -25.42 7.66
CA GLU A 33 15.16 -24.66 7.40
C GLU A 33 15.41 -23.60 8.48
N ARG A 34 14.36 -22.87 8.87
CA ARG A 34 14.43 -21.85 9.92
C ARG A 34 14.85 -22.47 11.27
N ILE A 35 14.25 -23.60 11.64
CA ILE A 35 14.55 -24.31 12.89
C ILE A 35 15.99 -24.83 12.87
N LEU A 36 16.43 -25.46 11.77
CA LEU A 36 17.80 -25.97 11.67
C LEU A 36 18.85 -24.85 11.68
N THR A 37 18.56 -23.72 11.05
CA THR A 37 19.45 -22.54 11.08
C THR A 37 19.62 -22.01 12.51
N ALA A 38 18.51 -21.83 13.22
CA ALA A 38 18.52 -21.36 14.61
C ALA A 38 19.24 -22.36 15.54
N ALA A 39 18.97 -23.66 15.41
CA ALA A 39 19.59 -24.69 16.21
C ALA A 39 21.11 -24.82 15.94
N ASN A 40 21.54 -24.72 14.69
CA ASN A 40 22.96 -24.74 14.33
C ASN A 40 23.71 -23.51 14.86
N ALA A 41 23.04 -22.36 14.98
CA ALA A 41 23.60 -21.21 15.68
C ALA A 41 23.71 -21.48 17.19
N ALA A 42 22.65 -22.01 17.81
CA ALA A 42 22.61 -22.34 19.22
C ALA A 42 23.65 -23.41 19.64
N LEU A 43 24.06 -24.31 18.74
CA LEU A 43 25.16 -25.25 19.02
C LEU A 43 26.50 -24.58 19.34
N ARG A 44 26.71 -23.33 18.91
CA ARG A 44 27.93 -22.55 19.22
C ARG A 44 27.82 -21.77 20.52
N HIS A 45 26.66 -21.79 21.15
CA HIS A 45 26.38 -21.01 22.34
C HIS A 45 26.75 -21.79 23.61
N GLU A 46 27.64 -21.24 24.43
CA GLU A 46 27.89 -21.78 25.78
C GLU A 46 26.80 -21.35 26.77
N PRO A 47 26.44 -22.18 27.78
CA PRO A 47 25.45 -21.82 28.79
C PRO A 47 25.83 -20.55 29.56
N VAL A 48 24.91 -19.58 29.62
CA VAL A 48 25.03 -18.36 30.43
C VAL A 48 23.77 -18.24 31.27
N THR A 49 23.93 -18.07 32.58
CA THR A 49 22.85 -18.03 33.58
C THR A 49 22.89 -16.74 34.39
N VAL A 50 21.99 -16.58 35.35
CA VAL A 50 21.96 -15.42 36.26
C VAL A 50 23.25 -15.23 37.06
N THR A 51 24.06 -16.26 37.26
CA THR A 51 25.33 -16.13 38.02
C THR A 51 26.46 -15.47 37.21
N SER A 52 26.24 -15.24 35.91
CA SER A 52 27.24 -14.63 35.01
C SER A 52 27.40 -13.12 35.19
N ALA A 53 26.45 -12.46 35.84
CA ALA A 53 26.49 -11.03 36.13
C ALA A 53 25.85 -10.76 37.50
N SER A 54 26.10 -9.59 38.07
CA SER A 54 25.38 -9.11 39.25
C SER A 54 25.25 -7.60 39.19
N SER A 55 24.18 -7.07 39.76
CA SER A 55 23.98 -5.62 39.90
C SER A 55 24.26 -5.21 41.34
N PRO A 56 25.03 -4.15 41.60
CA PRO A 56 25.18 -3.59 42.95
C PRO A 56 23.86 -3.01 43.48
N ARG A 57 22.87 -2.80 42.61
CA ARG A 57 21.51 -2.35 42.97
C ARG A 57 20.58 -3.51 43.37
N SER A 58 21.03 -4.76 43.25
CA SER A 58 20.25 -5.93 43.64
C SER A 58 20.38 -6.23 45.14
N ALA A 59 19.25 -6.44 45.82
CA ALA A 59 19.22 -6.99 47.18
C ALA A 59 19.26 -8.54 47.20
N GLY A 60 19.27 -9.18 46.03
CA GLY A 60 19.33 -10.63 45.87
C GLY A 60 20.74 -11.21 45.97
N ARG A 61 20.84 -12.53 46.10
CA ARG A 61 22.09 -13.29 46.04
C ARG A 61 22.52 -13.50 44.58
N LEU A 62 23.73 -14.02 44.38
CA LEU A 62 24.29 -14.33 43.06
C LEU A 62 23.38 -15.23 42.18
N HIS A 63 22.59 -16.10 42.80
CA HIS A 63 21.68 -17.02 42.11
C HIS A 63 20.28 -16.43 41.84
N ASP A 64 20.05 -15.17 42.20
CA ASP A 64 18.74 -14.53 42.11
C ASP A 64 18.65 -13.64 40.87
N TYR A 65 17.54 -13.74 40.13
CA TYR A 65 17.27 -12.86 39.00
C TYR A 65 17.00 -11.42 39.47
N PHE A 66 17.48 -10.43 38.70
CA PHE A 66 17.30 -9.01 38.98
C PHE A 66 17.07 -8.28 37.66
N SER A 67 16.11 -7.38 37.62
CA SER A 67 15.86 -6.48 36.49
C SER A 67 15.26 -5.18 36.97
N GLU A 68 15.52 -4.12 36.22
CA GLU A 68 14.97 -2.80 36.48
C GLU A 68 13.79 -2.53 35.55
N ALA A 69 12.86 -1.69 36.01
CA ALA A 69 11.72 -1.28 35.20
C ALA A 69 12.21 -0.36 34.07
N ASP A 70 11.84 -0.69 32.83
CA ASP A 70 12.46 -0.10 31.63
C ASP A 70 12.29 1.42 31.52
N TYR A 71 11.21 1.98 32.08
CA TYR A 71 10.84 3.39 31.90
C TYR A 71 11.10 4.27 33.11
N TRP A 72 11.82 3.78 34.11
CA TRP A 72 12.16 4.56 35.29
C TRP A 72 13.58 5.10 35.18
N TRP A 73 13.71 6.43 35.32
CA TRP A 73 14.95 7.17 35.13
C TRP A 73 15.31 7.91 36.42
N PRO A 74 16.61 8.10 36.75
CA PRO A 74 17.00 9.03 37.80
C PRO A 74 16.42 10.43 37.53
N ASP A 75 15.89 11.09 38.56
CA ASP A 75 15.47 12.49 38.44
C ASP A 75 16.71 13.37 38.28
N PRO A 76 16.90 14.08 37.15
CA PRO A 76 18.05 14.96 36.97
C PRO A 76 18.09 16.10 37.99
N ALA A 77 16.93 16.52 38.52
CA ALA A 77 16.84 17.56 39.53
C ALA A 77 17.20 17.06 40.94
N HIS A 78 17.00 15.75 41.20
CA HIS A 78 17.31 15.11 42.47
C HIS A 78 17.95 13.73 42.24
N PRO A 79 19.24 13.66 41.89
CA PRO A 79 19.89 12.39 41.50
C PRO A 79 19.90 11.29 42.58
N GLY A 80 19.68 11.65 43.86
CA GLY A 80 19.51 10.71 44.97
C GLY A 80 18.05 10.47 45.41
N GLY A 81 17.08 11.06 44.71
CA GLY A 81 15.65 10.94 44.98
C GLY A 81 14.98 9.78 44.23
N PRO A 82 13.65 9.63 44.34
CA PRO A 82 12.89 8.63 43.60
C PRO A 82 13.06 8.78 42.09
N TYR A 83 13.09 7.66 41.37
CA TYR A 83 13.14 7.69 39.91
C TYR A 83 11.84 8.30 39.36
N ILE A 84 11.91 8.89 38.18
CA ILE A 84 10.77 9.42 37.44
C ILE A 84 10.42 8.50 36.27
N GLN A 85 9.12 8.32 36.03
CA GLN A 85 8.64 7.51 34.91
C GLN A 85 8.69 8.32 33.60
N ARG A 86 9.25 7.73 32.55
CA ARG A 86 9.26 8.24 31.17
C ARG A 86 8.72 7.16 30.24
N ASP A 87 7.39 7.01 30.20
CA ASP A 87 6.74 5.94 29.45
C ASP A 87 7.16 5.94 27.97
N GLY A 88 7.48 4.76 27.43
CA GLY A 88 7.96 4.59 26.07
C GLY A 88 9.46 4.86 25.84
N LEU A 89 10.19 5.42 26.81
CA LEU A 89 11.64 5.68 26.74
C LEU A 89 12.41 4.75 27.68
N SER A 90 13.11 3.77 27.11
CA SER A 90 13.95 2.84 27.88
C SER A 90 15.15 3.55 28.49
N ASN A 91 15.36 3.41 29.80
CA ASN A 91 16.55 3.90 30.48
C ASN A 91 17.79 3.11 30.01
N PRO A 92 18.76 3.76 29.33
CA PRO A 92 19.94 3.08 28.79
C PRO A 92 20.87 2.54 29.90
N ASP A 93 20.78 3.06 31.12
CA ASP A 93 21.62 2.67 32.26
C ASP A 93 21.03 1.52 33.09
N ASN A 94 19.95 0.90 32.62
CA ASN A 94 19.34 -0.26 33.28
C ASN A 94 20.24 -1.50 33.21
N PHE A 95 20.30 -2.23 34.30
CA PHE A 95 20.90 -3.56 34.35
C PHE A 95 20.01 -4.56 33.59
N ASP A 96 20.50 -5.02 32.43
CA ASP A 96 19.75 -5.91 31.52
C ASP A 96 20.39 -7.31 31.38
N GLU A 97 21.53 -7.58 32.04
CA GLU A 97 22.31 -8.81 31.80
C GLU A 97 21.54 -10.09 32.12
N HIS A 98 20.78 -10.12 33.22
CA HIS A 98 19.96 -11.30 33.54
C HIS A 98 18.82 -11.50 32.52
N ARG A 99 18.23 -10.40 32.02
CA ARG A 99 17.19 -10.45 30.99
C ARG A 99 17.77 -10.98 29.67
N LYS A 100 18.97 -10.54 29.29
CA LYS A 100 19.70 -11.06 28.11
C LYS A 100 19.98 -12.57 28.25
N ALA A 101 20.46 -13.02 29.40
CA ALA A 101 20.72 -14.42 29.67
C ALA A 101 19.44 -15.27 29.55
N MET A 102 18.32 -14.81 30.12
CA MET A 102 17.03 -15.51 30.07
C MET A 102 16.43 -15.53 28.65
N ARG A 103 16.53 -14.42 27.90
CA ARG A 103 16.12 -14.38 26.48
C ARG A 103 16.91 -15.38 25.66
N ARG A 104 18.23 -15.44 25.85
CA ARG A 104 19.10 -16.41 25.16
C ARG A 104 18.67 -17.85 25.44
N LEU A 105 18.40 -18.21 26.70
CA LEU A 105 17.86 -19.52 27.05
C LEU A 105 16.53 -19.81 26.33
N SER A 106 15.62 -18.84 26.30
CA SER A 106 14.29 -18.97 25.69
C SER A 106 14.29 -19.11 24.17
N VAL A 107 15.42 -18.78 23.52
CA VAL A 107 15.61 -18.94 22.07
C VAL A 107 16.38 -20.22 21.77
N ASP A 108 17.51 -20.42 22.45
CA ASP A 108 18.45 -21.50 22.15
C ASP A 108 17.84 -22.88 22.47
N VAL A 109 17.25 -23.06 23.65
CA VAL A 109 16.72 -24.38 24.05
C VAL A 109 15.54 -24.82 23.18
N PRO A 110 14.51 -24.00 22.90
CA PRO A 110 13.43 -24.41 22.00
C PRO A 110 13.91 -24.72 20.58
N ALA A 111 14.87 -23.96 20.04
CA ALA A 111 15.44 -24.23 18.72
C ALA A 111 16.14 -25.60 18.67
N LEU A 112 16.99 -25.90 19.67
CA LEU A 112 17.68 -27.17 19.79
C LEU A 112 16.70 -28.35 19.97
N VAL A 113 15.69 -28.21 20.84
CA VAL A 113 14.68 -29.26 21.07
C VAL A 113 13.82 -29.48 19.82
N ALA A 114 13.44 -28.42 19.10
CA ALA A 114 12.71 -28.53 17.86
C ALA A 114 13.53 -29.23 16.77
N ALA A 115 14.82 -28.89 16.63
CA ALA A 115 15.71 -29.56 15.69
C ALA A 115 15.89 -31.05 16.03
N TRP A 116 16.03 -31.40 17.31
CA TRP A 116 16.04 -32.81 17.74
C TRP A 116 14.74 -33.53 17.34
N LYS A 117 13.58 -32.94 17.58
CA LYS A 117 12.28 -33.53 17.17
C LYS A 117 12.16 -33.71 15.66
N LEU A 118 12.78 -32.84 14.85
CA LEU A 118 12.72 -32.89 13.39
C LEU A 118 13.75 -33.81 12.73
N THR A 119 14.86 -34.09 13.41
CA THR A 119 16.03 -34.78 12.82
C THR A 119 16.38 -36.08 13.53
N GLY A 120 16.05 -36.21 14.82
CA GLY A 120 16.52 -37.30 15.68
C GLY A 120 17.99 -37.19 16.08
N GLU A 121 18.71 -36.13 15.69
CA GLU A 121 20.15 -36.01 15.97
C GLU A 121 20.42 -35.68 17.45
N ALA A 122 21.15 -36.56 18.13
CA ALA A 122 21.44 -36.46 19.57
C ALA A 122 22.14 -35.15 19.97
N ARG A 123 23.01 -34.60 19.11
CA ARG A 123 23.78 -33.38 19.40
C ARG A 123 22.92 -32.19 19.83
N TYR A 124 21.71 -32.05 19.25
CA TYR A 124 20.82 -30.95 19.60
C TYR A 124 20.21 -31.16 20.99
N ALA A 125 19.78 -32.38 21.31
CA ALA A 125 19.24 -32.71 22.62
C ALA A 125 20.30 -32.62 23.72
N GLU A 126 21.51 -33.13 23.47
CA GLU A 126 22.64 -33.04 24.40
C GLU A 126 23.00 -31.59 24.72
N HIS A 127 23.05 -30.73 23.70
CA HIS A 127 23.36 -29.31 23.89
C HIS A 127 22.23 -28.58 24.62
N ALA A 128 20.96 -28.87 24.30
CA ALA A 128 19.83 -28.34 25.06
C ALA A 128 19.88 -28.74 26.54
N VAL A 129 20.25 -29.99 26.84
CA VAL A 129 20.42 -30.49 28.21
C VAL A 129 21.56 -29.76 28.93
N ARG A 130 22.67 -29.41 28.26
CA ARG A 130 23.74 -28.58 28.85
C ARG A 130 23.21 -27.22 29.33
N HIS A 131 22.44 -26.53 28.50
CA HIS A 131 21.81 -25.26 28.88
C HIS A 131 20.85 -25.43 30.07
N LEU A 132 20.00 -26.45 30.04
CA LEU A 132 19.03 -26.71 31.11
C LEU A 132 19.70 -27.10 32.44
N ARG A 133 20.76 -27.91 32.42
CA ARG A 133 21.52 -28.26 33.63
C ARG A 133 22.15 -27.03 34.27
N ALA A 134 22.79 -26.18 33.47
CA ALA A 134 23.37 -24.94 33.97
C ALA A 134 22.31 -24.05 34.64
N TRP A 135 21.12 -23.92 34.07
CA TRP A 135 20.07 -23.04 34.60
C TRP A 135 19.37 -23.60 35.85
N PHE A 136 19.22 -24.92 35.97
CA PHE A 136 18.29 -25.51 36.93
C PHE A 136 18.88 -26.56 37.86
N VAL A 137 20.06 -27.12 37.56
CA VAL A 137 20.62 -28.28 38.27
C VAL A 137 21.98 -27.98 38.87
N ASP A 138 22.89 -27.40 38.09
CA ASP A 138 24.28 -27.26 38.49
C ASP A 138 24.42 -26.22 39.61
N ASP A 139 24.84 -26.63 40.81
CA ASP A 139 24.83 -25.78 42.01
C ASP A 139 25.63 -24.47 41.85
N ALA A 140 26.67 -24.47 41.01
CA ALA A 140 27.49 -23.29 40.75
C ALA A 140 26.79 -22.23 39.88
N THR A 141 25.80 -22.62 39.06
CA THR A 141 25.23 -21.75 38.01
C THR A 141 23.71 -21.67 38.02
N ARG A 142 23.03 -22.55 38.77
CA ARG A 142 21.57 -22.61 38.79
C ARG A 142 20.95 -21.32 39.34
N MET A 143 19.84 -20.90 38.74
CA MET A 143 19.00 -19.86 39.30
C MET A 143 18.23 -20.41 40.50
N SER A 144 18.01 -19.61 41.55
CA SER A 144 17.12 -19.95 42.65
C SER A 144 15.65 -19.65 42.27
N PRO A 145 14.79 -20.66 42.03
CA PRO A 145 13.41 -20.41 41.67
C PRO A 145 12.58 -20.16 42.94
N HIS A 146 12.31 -18.89 43.26
CA HIS A 146 11.38 -18.56 44.33
C HIS A 146 10.49 -17.36 43.99
N LEU A 147 9.28 -17.37 44.53
CA LEU A 147 8.30 -16.28 44.40
C LEU A 147 8.38 -15.27 45.56
N ARG A 148 9.47 -15.27 46.34
CA ARG A 148 9.62 -14.43 47.54
C ARG A 148 9.34 -12.94 47.27
N TRP A 149 9.71 -12.45 46.09
CA TRP A 149 9.54 -11.06 45.69
C TRP A 149 8.18 -10.77 45.04
N THR A 150 7.38 -11.78 44.66
CA THR A 150 6.01 -11.53 44.18
C THR A 150 5.02 -11.24 45.32
N THR A 151 5.47 -11.39 46.57
CA THR A 151 4.72 -11.08 47.80
C THR A 151 5.22 -9.82 48.51
N ASP A 152 6.24 -9.16 47.97
CA ASP A 152 6.66 -7.85 48.47
C ASP A 152 5.71 -6.75 47.98
N LYS A 153 5.92 -5.51 48.43
CA LYS A 153 5.07 -4.37 48.06
C LYS A 153 4.94 -4.24 46.53
N ASN A 154 6.04 -4.34 45.79
CA ASN A 154 6.06 -4.15 44.35
C ASN A 154 5.37 -5.33 43.65
N GLY A 155 5.63 -6.56 44.09
CA GLY A 155 4.94 -7.75 43.58
C GLY A 155 3.43 -7.74 43.81
N ILE A 156 2.97 -7.16 44.92
CA ILE A 156 1.54 -6.94 45.19
C ILE A 156 0.96 -5.86 44.27
N GLU A 157 1.67 -4.76 44.06
CA GLU A 157 1.24 -3.69 43.13
C GLU A 157 1.12 -4.21 41.69
N GLU A 158 2.10 -5.00 41.23
CA GLU A 158 2.09 -5.66 39.92
C GLU A 158 0.92 -6.64 39.77
N ARG A 159 0.65 -7.45 40.80
CA ARG A 159 -0.50 -8.37 40.86
C ARG A 159 -1.86 -7.66 40.75
N ASP A 160 -1.96 -6.48 41.36
CA ASP A 160 -3.20 -5.71 41.48
C ASP A 160 -3.34 -4.62 40.40
N ALA A 161 -2.38 -4.53 39.48
CA ALA A 161 -2.46 -3.68 38.30
C ALA A 161 -3.68 -4.02 37.41
N LYS A 162 -4.17 -3.04 36.65
CA LYS A 162 -5.37 -3.20 35.79
C LYS A 162 -5.04 -3.56 34.34
N ASN A 163 -3.77 -3.80 34.05
CA ASN A 163 -3.23 -3.98 32.71
C ASN A 163 -2.36 -5.26 32.68
N THR A 164 -1.51 -5.38 31.66
CA THR A 164 -0.70 -6.56 31.32
C THR A 164 0.18 -7.01 32.48
N HIS A 165 0.54 -6.11 33.37
CA HIS A 165 1.34 -6.42 34.56
C HIS A 165 0.65 -7.49 35.44
N ALA A 166 -0.67 -7.38 35.65
CA ALA A 166 -1.41 -8.36 36.45
C ALA A 166 -1.65 -9.69 35.72
N SER A 167 -1.80 -9.68 34.40
CA SER A 167 -1.95 -10.92 33.61
C SER A 167 -0.61 -11.66 33.49
N CYS A 168 0.50 -10.97 33.31
CA CYS A 168 1.85 -11.54 33.36
C CYS A 168 2.20 -12.09 34.75
N TRP A 169 1.85 -11.38 35.83
CA TRP A 169 2.00 -11.89 37.19
C TRP A 169 1.25 -13.21 37.38
N ALA A 170 -0.01 -13.27 36.94
CA ALA A 170 -0.85 -14.46 37.08
C ALA A 170 -0.34 -15.64 36.24
N LEU A 171 0.14 -15.38 35.02
CA LEU A 171 0.79 -16.37 34.18
C LEU A 171 2.03 -16.96 34.88
N GLN A 172 2.89 -16.09 35.43
CA GLN A 172 4.11 -16.49 36.12
C GLN A 172 3.78 -17.33 37.37
N ALA A 173 2.89 -16.83 38.24
CA ALA A 173 2.47 -17.54 39.44
C ALA A 173 1.85 -18.92 39.11
N ALA A 174 1.02 -18.99 38.08
CA ALA A 174 0.41 -20.24 37.62
C ALA A 174 1.45 -21.25 37.09
N ALA A 175 2.44 -20.79 36.33
CA ALA A 175 3.50 -21.64 35.80
C ALA A 175 4.35 -22.25 36.93
N PHE A 176 4.79 -21.44 37.90
CA PHE A 176 5.54 -21.92 39.06
C PHE A 176 4.72 -22.86 39.94
N ALA A 177 3.46 -22.51 40.23
CA ALA A 177 2.58 -23.35 41.03
C ALA A 177 2.32 -24.69 40.35
N ARG A 178 2.16 -24.72 39.03
CA ARG A 178 2.02 -25.95 38.26
C ARG A 178 3.26 -26.82 38.36
N LEU A 179 4.44 -26.23 38.21
CA LEU A 179 5.71 -26.95 38.33
C LEU A 179 5.92 -27.53 39.73
N ALA A 180 5.57 -26.77 40.77
CA ALA A 180 5.74 -27.16 42.17
C ALA A 180 4.61 -28.06 42.71
N GLY A 181 3.58 -28.36 41.91
CA GLY A 181 2.40 -29.10 42.38
C GLY A 181 1.58 -28.34 43.44
N ASN A 182 1.62 -27.00 43.44
CA ASN A 182 0.92 -26.16 44.41
C ASN A 182 -0.52 -25.85 43.93
N ASP A 183 -1.45 -26.74 44.28
CA ASP A 183 -2.86 -26.62 43.87
C ASP A 183 -3.60 -25.44 44.48
N GLU A 184 -3.15 -24.91 45.62
CA GLU A 184 -3.74 -23.74 46.28
C GLU A 184 -3.52 -22.48 45.43
N VAL A 185 -2.27 -22.24 45.00
CA VAL A 185 -1.92 -21.09 44.15
C VAL A 185 -2.52 -21.24 42.75
N LEU A 186 -2.61 -22.45 42.21
CA LEU A 186 -3.31 -22.70 40.95
C LEU A 186 -4.81 -22.37 41.04
N ARG A 187 -5.45 -22.68 42.17
CA ARG A 187 -6.85 -22.33 42.42
C ARG A 187 -7.03 -20.81 42.52
N TYR A 188 -6.16 -20.15 43.28
CA TYR A 188 -6.13 -18.69 43.39
C TYR A 188 -5.99 -18.00 42.03
N CYS A 189 -5.05 -18.45 41.20
CA CYS A 189 -4.85 -17.89 39.85
C CYS A 189 -6.06 -18.14 38.94
N ARG A 190 -6.68 -19.33 39.04
CA ARG A 190 -7.91 -19.65 38.28
C ARG A 190 -9.08 -18.75 38.67
N ASP A 191 -9.25 -18.50 39.96
CA ASP A 191 -10.32 -17.64 40.46
C ASP A 191 -10.08 -16.19 40.02
N ARG A 192 -8.85 -15.66 40.18
CA ARG A 192 -8.50 -14.31 39.68
C ARG A 192 -8.65 -14.16 38.17
N PHE A 193 -8.28 -15.18 37.38
CA PHE A 193 -8.46 -15.14 35.94
C PHE A 193 -9.94 -14.93 35.55
N ARG A 194 -10.84 -15.62 36.26
CA ARG A 194 -12.29 -15.59 36.02
C ARG A 194 -12.99 -14.35 36.56
N THR A 195 -12.57 -13.83 37.70
CA THR A 195 -13.31 -12.78 38.44
C THR A 195 -12.66 -11.41 38.35
N VAL A 196 -11.34 -11.36 38.12
CA VAL A 196 -10.57 -10.12 38.09
C VAL A 196 -10.04 -9.86 36.69
N LEU A 197 -9.16 -10.71 36.15
CA LEU A 197 -8.41 -10.38 34.93
C LEU A 197 -9.31 -10.24 33.68
N LEU A 198 -9.87 -11.35 33.19
CA LEU A 198 -10.61 -11.33 31.93
C LEU A 198 -11.80 -10.35 31.94
N PRO A 199 -12.62 -10.26 33.02
CA PRO A 199 -13.74 -9.32 33.04
C PRO A 199 -13.36 -7.84 33.19
N SER A 200 -12.22 -7.52 33.82
CA SER A 200 -11.84 -6.12 34.07
C SER A 200 -10.90 -5.54 33.03
N GLN A 201 -10.16 -6.39 32.31
CA GLN A 201 -9.16 -5.93 31.34
C GLN A 201 -9.67 -5.94 29.90
N MET A 202 -10.64 -6.81 29.55
CA MET A 202 -11.16 -6.93 28.19
C MET A 202 -12.59 -6.37 28.10
N ALA A 203 -12.81 -5.41 27.21
CA ALA A 203 -14.12 -4.84 26.95
C ALA A 203 -15.01 -5.78 26.13
N ALA A 204 -16.30 -5.46 26.02
CA ALA A 204 -17.29 -6.30 25.34
C ALA A 204 -17.03 -6.48 23.83
N ASP A 205 -16.29 -5.56 23.22
CA ASP A 205 -15.85 -5.59 21.82
C ASP A 205 -14.52 -6.36 21.62
N GLY A 206 -13.93 -6.88 22.70
CA GLY A 206 -12.65 -7.60 22.68
C GLY A 206 -11.41 -6.70 22.79
N SER A 207 -11.58 -5.39 22.93
CA SER A 207 -10.45 -4.47 23.16
C SER A 207 -9.89 -4.56 24.58
N PHE A 208 -8.64 -4.12 24.78
CA PHE A 208 -8.01 -3.99 26.10
C PHE A 208 -7.83 -2.50 26.46
N PRO A 209 -8.81 -1.82 27.08
CA PRO A 209 -8.81 -0.37 27.23
C PRO A 209 -7.60 0.21 27.96
N GLU A 210 -7.10 -0.48 29.00
CA GLU A 210 -5.92 -0.01 29.72
C GLU A 210 -4.63 -0.14 28.91
N GLU A 211 -4.54 -1.09 27.97
CA GLU A 211 -3.40 -1.18 27.04
C GLU A 211 -3.49 -0.17 25.92
N LEU A 212 -4.70 0.08 25.42
CA LEU A 212 -4.95 1.06 24.37
C LEU A 212 -4.61 2.49 24.79
N ARG A 213 -4.58 2.78 26.10
CA ARG A 213 -4.17 4.09 26.64
C ARG A 213 -2.67 4.28 26.78
N ARG A 214 -1.85 3.25 26.52
CA ARG A 214 -0.39 3.30 26.68
C ARG A 214 0.31 3.72 25.40
N THR A 215 1.58 4.13 25.52
CA THR A 215 2.43 4.61 24.41
C THR A 215 2.66 3.62 23.27
N LYS A 216 2.44 2.30 23.48
CA LYS A 216 2.56 1.24 22.46
C LYS A 216 1.31 0.34 22.45
N PRO A 217 0.14 0.88 22.09
CA PRO A 217 -1.16 0.27 22.41
C PRO A 217 -1.38 -1.09 21.73
N TYR A 218 -0.91 -1.24 20.49
CA TYR A 218 -0.99 -2.51 19.77
C TYR A 218 -0.10 -3.59 20.41
N GLY A 219 1.16 -3.25 20.72
CA GLY A 219 2.11 -4.17 21.33
C GLY A 219 1.67 -4.63 22.71
N TYR A 220 1.19 -3.72 23.56
CA TYR A 220 0.68 -4.08 24.88
C TYR A 220 -0.59 -4.90 24.82
N SER A 221 -1.49 -4.62 23.87
CA SER A 221 -2.72 -5.41 23.68
C SER A 221 -2.42 -6.86 23.27
N LEU A 222 -1.47 -7.06 22.34
CA LEU A 222 -1.02 -8.40 21.96
C LEU A 222 -0.34 -9.11 23.14
N PHE A 223 0.53 -8.40 23.86
CA PHE A 223 1.23 -8.98 25.00
C PHE A 223 0.28 -9.40 26.13
N ASN A 224 -0.76 -8.59 26.39
CA ASN A 224 -1.81 -8.95 27.35
C ASN A 224 -2.60 -10.18 26.90
N LEU A 225 -2.95 -10.23 25.61
CA LEU A 225 -3.66 -11.36 25.02
C LEU A 225 -2.86 -12.66 25.13
N GLU A 226 -1.56 -12.63 24.86
CA GLU A 226 -0.66 -13.77 25.03
C GLU A 226 -0.60 -14.23 26.49
N ALA A 227 -0.48 -13.30 27.44
CA ALA A 227 -0.46 -13.61 28.87
C ALA A 227 -1.76 -14.27 29.35
N LEU A 228 -2.91 -13.76 28.90
CA LEU A 228 -4.23 -14.33 29.19
C LEU A 228 -4.42 -15.70 28.54
N ALA A 229 -3.99 -15.88 27.29
CA ALA A 229 -4.08 -17.16 26.59
C ALA A 229 -3.21 -18.23 27.28
N GLY A 230 -1.97 -17.89 27.64
CA GLY A 230 -1.08 -18.78 28.39
C GLY A 230 -1.64 -19.16 29.76
N SER A 231 -2.25 -18.19 30.45
CA SER A 231 -2.91 -18.41 31.74
C SER A 231 -4.10 -19.35 31.58
N ALA A 232 -4.94 -19.15 30.56
CA ALA A 232 -6.06 -20.04 30.25
C ALA A 232 -5.59 -21.47 29.98
N GLN A 233 -4.50 -21.64 29.21
CA GLN A 233 -3.92 -22.95 28.93
C GLN A 233 -3.41 -23.63 30.22
N LEU A 234 -2.62 -22.92 31.03
CA LEU A 234 -2.04 -23.47 32.26
C LEU A 234 -3.06 -23.75 33.35
N LEU A 235 -4.14 -22.97 33.44
CA LEU A 235 -5.14 -23.09 34.50
C LEU A 235 -6.28 -24.05 34.14
N SER A 236 -6.35 -24.51 32.89
CA SER A 236 -7.31 -25.50 32.42
C SER A 236 -7.10 -26.88 33.07
N THR A 237 -8.21 -27.58 33.32
CA THR A 237 -8.20 -28.96 33.85
C THR A 237 -9.00 -29.89 32.93
N PRO A 238 -8.71 -31.21 32.92
CA PRO A 238 -9.40 -32.17 32.06
C PRO A 238 -10.93 -32.27 32.29
N ARG A 239 -11.44 -31.80 33.43
CA ARG A 239 -12.87 -31.83 33.79
C ARG A 239 -13.55 -30.46 33.80
N GLY A 240 -12.91 -29.39 33.33
CA GLY A 240 -13.53 -28.07 33.26
C GLY A 240 -12.75 -27.07 32.41
N ARG A 241 -13.41 -26.52 31.38
CA ARG A 241 -12.92 -25.34 30.67
C ARG A 241 -12.89 -24.16 31.65
N VAL A 242 -11.81 -23.40 31.68
CA VAL A 242 -11.70 -22.24 32.59
C VAL A 242 -12.80 -21.20 32.31
N ALA A 243 -13.42 -21.21 31.12
CA ALA A 243 -14.58 -20.40 30.75
C ALA A 243 -15.86 -21.24 30.67
N ASP A 244 -16.47 -21.57 31.81
CA ASP A 244 -17.87 -22.00 31.87
C ASP A 244 -18.70 -20.91 32.57
N PRO A 245 -19.58 -20.20 31.84
CA PRO A 245 -20.41 -19.14 32.40
C PRO A 245 -21.62 -19.64 33.24
N ALA A 246 -21.78 -20.95 33.44
CA ALA A 246 -23.00 -21.54 33.99
C ALA A 246 -23.00 -21.92 35.50
N ALA A 247 -22.24 -21.23 36.37
CA ALA A 247 -22.45 -21.36 37.82
C ALA A 247 -23.62 -20.43 38.29
N PRO A 248 -24.50 -20.89 39.20
CA PRO A 248 -25.92 -20.51 39.23
C PRO A 248 -26.15 -19.07 39.71
N ARG A 249 -26.93 -18.30 38.92
CA ARG A 249 -27.45 -16.97 39.28
C ARG A 249 -28.91 -17.10 39.75
N GLY A 250 -29.22 -16.51 40.90
CA GLY A 250 -30.59 -16.42 41.44
C GLY A 250 -31.53 -15.59 40.55
N ARG A 251 -32.81 -15.97 40.56
CA ARG A 251 -33.91 -15.50 39.69
C ARG A 251 -34.26 -14.02 39.82
N VAL A 252 -34.57 -13.39 38.68
CA VAL A 252 -35.58 -12.31 38.52
C VAL A 252 -36.34 -12.59 37.21
N PRO A 253 -37.67 -12.39 37.10
CA PRO A 253 -38.48 -12.88 35.98
C PRO A 253 -38.55 -11.90 34.79
N ASP A 254 -38.69 -12.45 33.59
CA ASP A 254 -38.84 -11.74 32.31
C ASP A 254 -40.26 -11.17 32.07
N PRO A 255 -40.40 -10.09 31.25
CA PRO A 255 -41.60 -9.80 30.47
C PRO A 255 -41.44 -10.16 28.98
N PRO A 256 -42.54 -10.32 28.22
CA PRO A 256 -42.65 -11.29 27.12
C PRO A 256 -42.26 -10.76 25.73
N ALA A 257 -41.90 -11.71 24.86
CA ALA A 257 -41.56 -11.51 23.45
C ALA A 257 -42.79 -11.32 22.53
N PRO A 258 -42.63 -10.65 21.36
CA PRO A 258 -43.50 -10.86 20.21
C PRO A 258 -42.96 -11.99 19.33
N GLN A 259 -43.83 -12.95 19.04
CA GLN A 259 -43.61 -14.08 18.14
C GLN A 259 -43.57 -13.62 16.68
N LEU A 260 -42.56 -14.05 15.93
CA LEU A 260 -42.63 -14.13 14.47
C LEU A 260 -42.55 -15.60 14.04
N LYS A 261 -43.65 -16.04 13.43
CA LYS A 261 -43.84 -17.36 12.83
C LYS A 261 -42.99 -17.50 11.58
N GLU A 262 -42.39 -18.68 11.44
CA GLU A 262 -41.74 -19.17 10.23
C GLU A 262 -42.67 -19.08 9.01
N ARG A 263 -42.09 -18.71 7.86
CA ARG A 263 -42.60 -19.14 6.55
C ARG A 263 -41.46 -19.65 5.68
N ALA A 264 -41.66 -20.90 5.26
CA ALA A 264 -41.39 -21.53 3.97
C ALA A 264 -40.08 -21.19 3.23
N LYS A 265 -39.28 -22.25 3.05
CA LYS A 265 -38.30 -22.41 1.99
C LYS A 265 -38.97 -22.20 0.64
N ASP A 266 -38.55 -21.18 -0.10
CA ASP A 266 -38.70 -21.13 -1.55
C ASP A 266 -37.34 -21.31 -2.23
N SER A 267 -37.39 -22.18 -3.22
CA SER A 267 -36.37 -22.55 -4.19
C SER A 267 -35.79 -21.35 -4.95
N LEU A 268 -34.50 -21.45 -5.26
CA LEU A 268 -33.75 -20.59 -6.18
C LEU A 268 -34.48 -20.47 -7.54
N PRO A 269 -34.74 -19.25 -8.07
CA PRO A 269 -35.10 -19.09 -9.47
C PRO A 269 -33.84 -18.91 -10.32
N SER A 270 -33.57 -19.90 -11.17
CA SER A 270 -32.71 -19.77 -12.34
C SER A 270 -33.54 -19.28 -13.53
N GLU A 271 -33.89 -17.99 -13.58
CA GLU A 271 -34.40 -17.35 -14.80
C GLU A 271 -33.79 -15.96 -14.94
N ARG A 272 -32.98 -15.75 -15.98
CA ARG A 272 -32.50 -14.43 -16.39
C ARG A 272 -33.69 -13.60 -16.89
N LYS A 273 -34.31 -12.82 -16.00
CA LYS A 273 -35.29 -11.82 -16.39
C LYS A 273 -34.60 -10.78 -17.30
N THR A 274 -35.16 -10.56 -18.48
CA THR A 274 -34.71 -9.56 -19.45
C THR A 274 -35.52 -8.28 -19.29
N ALA A 275 -34.87 -7.13 -19.50
CA ALA A 275 -35.55 -5.83 -19.51
C ALA A 275 -36.64 -5.79 -20.60
N ARG A 276 -37.73 -5.06 -20.36
CA ARG A 276 -38.80 -4.87 -21.36
C ARG A 276 -38.24 -4.14 -22.59
N ALA A 277 -38.54 -4.64 -23.79
CA ALA A 277 -38.20 -3.98 -25.05
C ALA A 277 -38.88 -2.60 -25.10
N GLY A 278 -38.08 -1.52 -25.10
CA GLY A 278 -38.55 -0.13 -25.02
C GLY A 278 -37.88 0.71 -23.91
N GLU A 279 -37.24 0.08 -22.91
CA GLU A 279 -36.65 0.75 -21.74
C GLU A 279 -35.11 0.58 -21.64
N THR A 280 -34.45 0.21 -22.74
CA THR A 280 -33.00 -0.07 -22.78
C THR A 280 -32.27 0.85 -23.75
N VAL A 281 -31.13 1.41 -23.33
CA VAL A 281 -30.24 2.23 -24.14
C VAL A 281 -28.90 1.53 -24.30
N VAL A 282 -28.49 1.32 -25.55
CA VAL A 282 -27.19 0.72 -25.92
C VAL A 282 -26.27 1.78 -26.50
N VAL A 283 -25.02 1.81 -26.05
CA VAL A 283 -23.92 2.58 -26.66
C VAL A 283 -22.78 1.62 -26.96
N ALA A 284 -22.55 1.37 -28.25
CA ALA A 284 -21.43 0.59 -28.73
C ALA A 284 -20.26 1.51 -29.06
N SER A 285 -19.03 1.04 -28.83
CA SER A 285 -17.79 1.75 -29.17
C SER A 285 -17.67 1.99 -30.69
N PRO A 286 -16.72 2.82 -31.16
CA PRO A 286 -16.47 3.02 -32.59
C PRO A 286 -16.33 1.70 -33.37
N SER A 287 -15.53 0.75 -32.87
CA SER A 287 -15.36 -0.60 -33.43
C SER A 287 -16.50 -1.57 -33.13
N ARG A 288 -17.45 -1.18 -32.27
CA ARG A 288 -18.57 -1.99 -31.77
C ARG A 288 -18.17 -3.22 -30.95
N LYS A 289 -16.91 -3.30 -30.51
CA LYS A 289 -16.43 -4.41 -29.67
C LYS A 289 -16.81 -4.22 -28.21
N VAL A 290 -16.76 -2.99 -27.71
CA VAL A 290 -17.18 -2.66 -26.34
C VAL A 290 -18.58 -2.08 -26.39
N GLU A 291 -19.48 -2.56 -25.55
CA GLU A 291 -20.82 -2.00 -25.42
C GLU A 291 -21.17 -1.76 -23.96
N ILE A 292 -21.76 -0.61 -23.67
CA ILE A 292 -22.44 -0.33 -22.41
C ILE A 292 -23.95 -0.27 -22.65
N VAL A 293 -24.69 -0.98 -21.82
CA VAL A 293 -26.14 -1.10 -21.92
C VAL A 293 -26.75 -0.67 -20.60
N VAL A 294 -27.65 0.31 -20.63
CA VAL A 294 -28.41 0.79 -19.47
C VAL A 294 -29.89 0.49 -19.66
N GLY A 295 -30.57 0.03 -18.62
CA GLY A 295 -32.02 -0.16 -18.65
C GLY A 295 -32.62 -0.30 -17.26
N VAL A 296 -33.94 -0.46 -17.19
CA VAL A 296 -34.67 -0.65 -15.93
C VAL A 296 -34.99 -2.13 -15.73
N ILE A 297 -34.65 -2.67 -14.56
CA ILE A 297 -34.98 -4.04 -14.15
C ILE A 297 -35.60 -3.97 -12.75
N ASP A 298 -36.81 -4.54 -12.58
CA ASP A 298 -37.54 -4.56 -11.31
C ASP A 298 -37.63 -3.18 -10.62
N GLY A 299 -37.80 -2.11 -11.41
CA GLY A 299 -37.92 -0.73 -10.93
C GLY A 299 -36.60 -0.02 -10.61
N GLY A 300 -35.44 -0.67 -10.77
CA GLY A 300 -34.12 -0.06 -10.60
C GLY A 300 -33.36 0.12 -11.91
N LEU A 301 -32.61 1.21 -12.03
CA LEU A 301 -31.64 1.39 -13.09
C LEU A 301 -30.50 0.38 -12.95
N THR A 302 -30.17 -0.23 -14.08
CA THR A 302 -29.12 -1.24 -14.20
C THR A 302 -28.27 -0.98 -15.41
N TYR A 303 -27.01 -1.40 -15.36
CA TYR A 303 -26.12 -1.40 -16.51
C TYR A 303 -25.32 -2.70 -16.62
N ARG A 304 -24.80 -2.96 -17.82
CA ARG A 304 -23.80 -4.00 -18.09
C ARG A 304 -22.79 -3.53 -19.13
N VAL A 305 -21.62 -4.14 -19.13
CA VAL A 305 -20.56 -3.89 -20.11
C VAL A 305 -20.15 -5.20 -20.77
N THR A 306 -19.95 -5.19 -22.09
CA THR A 306 -19.48 -6.35 -22.85
C THR A 306 -18.22 -6.04 -23.64
N LEU A 307 -17.42 -7.09 -23.92
CA LEU A 307 -16.32 -7.10 -24.89
C LEU A 307 -16.61 -8.22 -25.89
N ALA A 308 -16.75 -7.88 -27.17
CA ALA A 308 -17.12 -8.78 -28.25
C ALA A 308 -18.36 -9.64 -27.91
N GLY A 309 -19.36 -9.03 -27.28
CA GLY A 309 -20.60 -9.68 -26.85
C GLY A 309 -20.50 -10.50 -25.56
N GLN A 310 -19.30 -10.67 -24.98
CA GLN A 310 -19.10 -11.41 -23.74
C GLN A 310 -19.15 -10.47 -22.52
N PRO A 311 -19.77 -10.86 -21.39
CA PRO A 311 -19.87 -10.01 -20.20
C PRO A 311 -18.51 -9.63 -19.60
N VAL A 312 -18.31 -8.35 -19.36
CA VAL A 312 -17.18 -7.76 -18.61
C VAL A 312 -17.65 -7.30 -17.25
N ILE A 313 -18.79 -6.59 -17.23
CA ILE A 313 -19.57 -6.27 -16.04
C ILE A 313 -20.96 -6.88 -16.26
N GLU A 314 -21.38 -7.75 -15.35
CA GLU A 314 -22.73 -8.32 -15.32
C GLU A 314 -23.77 -7.24 -14.98
N ALA A 315 -25.05 -7.55 -15.17
CA ALA A 315 -26.13 -6.61 -14.83
C ALA A 315 -25.99 -6.11 -13.37
N SER A 316 -25.70 -4.82 -13.23
CA SER A 316 -25.32 -4.17 -11.97
C SER A 316 -26.16 -2.92 -11.72
N PRO A 317 -26.50 -2.60 -10.46
CA PRO A 317 -27.16 -1.33 -10.11
C PRO A 317 -26.39 -0.11 -10.62
N LEU A 318 -27.13 0.87 -11.14
CA LEU A 318 -26.63 2.19 -11.51
C LEU A 318 -27.44 3.24 -10.77
N GLY A 319 -26.79 4.10 -9.98
CA GLY A 319 -27.52 5.11 -9.24
C GLY A 319 -26.64 6.04 -8.39
N ILE A 320 -27.32 7.01 -7.77
CA ILE A 320 -26.77 7.96 -6.81
C ILE A 320 -27.79 8.15 -5.68
N LEU A 321 -27.33 8.19 -4.44
CA LEU A 321 -28.12 8.68 -3.32
C LEU A 321 -27.99 10.20 -3.30
N MET A 322 -29.12 10.90 -3.29
CA MET A 322 -29.17 12.35 -3.15
C MET A 322 -30.00 12.70 -1.93
N ASP A 323 -29.38 13.30 -0.93
CA ASP A 323 -30.02 13.62 0.36
C ASP A 323 -30.71 12.39 0.97
N GLY A 324 -30.06 11.22 0.86
CA GLY A 324 -30.55 9.92 1.34
C GLY A 324 -31.57 9.22 0.43
N VAL A 325 -31.95 9.82 -0.70
CA VAL A 325 -32.89 9.24 -1.68
C VAL A 325 -32.13 8.58 -2.83
N ASP A 326 -32.35 7.29 -3.05
CA ASP A 326 -31.83 6.57 -4.21
C ASP A 326 -32.56 6.97 -5.49
N LEU A 327 -31.90 7.80 -6.31
CA LEU A 327 -32.44 8.26 -7.59
C LEU A 327 -32.30 7.22 -8.71
N GLY A 328 -31.66 6.08 -8.45
CA GLY A 328 -31.61 4.94 -9.36
C GLY A 328 -32.87 4.08 -9.34
N ARG A 329 -33.67 4.15 -8.27
CA ARG A 329 -34.96 3.46 -8.16
C ARG A 329 -36.10 4.31 -8.66
N ASP A 330 -37.12 3.69 -9.24
CA ASP A 330 -38.33 4.33 -9.78
C ASP A 330 -38.06 5.43 -10.84
N ALA A 331 -36.82 5.50 -11.35
CA ALA A 331 -36.44 6.37 -12.43
C ALA A 331 -36.98 5.85 -13.75
N ARG A 332 -37.49 6.75 -14.59
CA ARG A 332 -38.04 6.40 -15.90
C ARG A 332 -37.16 6.96 -17.01
N VAL A 333 -36.81 6.10 -17.96
CA VAL A 333 -36.04 6.45 -19.15
C VAL A 333 -36.87 7.39 -20.03
N GLY A 334 -36.32 8.57 -20.30
CA GLY A 334 -36.89 9.57 -21.18
C GLY A 334 -36.05 9.74 -22.45
N ARG A 335 -35.81 11.01 -22.82
CA ARG A 335 -35.07 11.37 -24.04
C ARG A 335 -33.62 10.87 -23.98
N VAL A 336 -33.08 10.47 -25.12
CA VAL A 336 -31.67 10.09 -25.27
C VAL A 336 -31.00 10.97 -26.33
N ASP A 337 -29.99 11.73 -25.93
CA ASP A 337 -29.18 12.56 -26.84
C ASP A 337 -27.85 11.84 -27.12
N ARG A 338 -27.45 11.66 -28.38
CA ARG A 338 -26.23 10.90 -28.75
C ARG A 338 -25.15 11.81 -29.35
N TRP A 339 -23.89 11.45 -29.14
CA TRP A 339 -22.75 12.13 -29.75
C TRP A 339 -21.60 11.15 -30.04
N SER A 340 -20.58 11.65 -30.75
CA SER A 340 -19.31 10.97 -30.97
C SER A 340 -18.16 11.95 -30.84
N THR A 341 -17.00 11.46 -30.43
CA THR A 341 -15.76 12.23 -30.33
C THR A 341 -14.66 11.52 -31.10
N ASN A 342 -13.78 12.32 -31.70
CA ASN A 342 -12.58 11.87 -32.40
C ASN A 342 -11.56 13.02 -32.38
N GLU A 343 -10.83 13.14 -31.29
CA GLU A 343 -9.88 14.22 -31.04
C GLU A 343 -8.50 13.64 -30.75
N ARG A 344 -7.45 14.43 -31.02
CA ARG A 344 -6.06 14.10 -30.73
C ARG A 344 -5.42 15.25 -29.99
N TYR A 345 -4.60 14.95 -29.00
CA TYR A 345 -3.89 15.97 -28.24
C TYR A 345 -2.54 15.46 -27.73
N PRO A 346 -1.55 16.35 -27.52
CA PRO A 346 -0.26 15.94 -26.99
C PRO A 346 -0.39 15.37 -25.58
N TRP A 347 0.43 14.37 -25.25
CA TRP A 347 0.40 13.65 -23.98
C TRP A 347 1.81 13.30 -23.48
N ARG A 348 1.93 12.96 -22.18
CA ARG A 348 3.21 12.60 -21.51
C ARG A 348 3.18 11.23 -20.82
N GLY A 349 2.14 10.43 -21.05
CA GLY A 349 1.98 9.10 -20.47
C GLY A 349 2.77 8.04 -21.23
N VAL A 350 2.10 6.96 -21.61
CA VAL A 350 2.70 5.82 -22.30
C VAL A 350 3.00 6.09 -23.79
N HIS A 351 2.51 7.21 -24.33
CA HIS A 351 2.83 7.73 -25.66
C HIS A 351 2.69 9.27 -25.71
N SER A 352 3.18 9.89 -26.80
CA SER A 352 3.29 11.35 -26.94
C SER A 352 2.02 12.05 -27.45
N GLU A 353 1.04 11.30 -27.95
CA GLU A 353 -0.25 11.82 -28.45
C GLU A 353 -1.36 10.87 -28.00
N ALA A 354 -2.37 11.40 -27.32
CA ALA A 354 -3.57 10.68 -26.91
C ALA A 354 -4.71 10.85 -27.92
N VAL A 355 -5.64 9.89 -27.95
CA VAL A 355 -6.74 9.82 -28.93
C VAL A 355 -8.10 9.60 -28.26
N ASP A 356 -8.86 10.67 -28.01
CA ASP A 356 -10.27 10.56 -27.58
C ASP A 356 -11.14 10.16 -28.76
N ARG A 357 -11.36 8.85 -28.89
CA ARG A 357 -12.27 8.28 -29.89
C ARG A 357 -13.36 7.45 -29.24
N SER A 358 -14.55 8.03 -29.11
CA SER A 358 -15.67 7.41 -28.41
C SER A 358 -17.03 7.71 -29.04
N ARG A 359 -18.04 6.92 -28.67
CA ARG A 359 -19.46 7.24 -28.86
C ARG A 359 -20.11 7.42 -27.49
N GLY A 360 -21.05 8.36 -27.38
CA GLY A 360 -21.73 8.65 -26.12
C GLY A 360 -23.23 8.86 -26.23
N ALA A 361 -23.90 8.79 -25.09
CA ALA A 361 -25.32 9.07 -24.94
C ALA A 361 -25.64 9.76 -23.60
N ARG A 362 -26.53 10.75 -23.60
CA ARG A 362 -27.12 11.38 -22.40
C ARG A 362 -28.54 10.85 -22.28
N ILE A 363 -28.79 10.08 -21.24
CA ILE A 363 -30.09 9.50 -20.94
C ILE A 363 -30.76 10.40 -19.92
N HIS A 364 -31.79 11.14 -20.34
CA HIS A 364 -32.59 11.97 -19.45
C HIS A 364 -33.61 11.10 -18.74
N LEU A 365 -33.59 11.13 -17.42
CA LEU A 365 -34.41 10.32 -16.52
C LEU A 365 -35.32 11.23 -15.71
N THR A 366 -36.58 10.80 -15.54
CA THR A 366 -37.51 11.46 -14.62
C THR A 366 -37.62 10.67 -13.33
N HIS A 367 -37.58 11.35 -12.19
CA HIS A 367 -37.75 10.76 -10.86
C HIS A 367 -38.58 11.69 -9.97
N ALA A 368 -39.53 11.15 -9.20
CA ALA A 368 -40.48 11.96 -8.44
C ALA A 368 -39.81 12.86 -7.37
N LYS A 369 -38.64 12.46 -6.86
CA LYS A 369 -37.84 13.23 -5.88
C LYS A 369 -36.73 14.08 -6.52
N ALA A 370 -36.60 14.07 -7.85
CA ALA A 370 -35.68 14.93 -8.60
C ALA A 370 -36.44 15.62 -9.74
N PRO A 371 -37.26 16.66 -9.44
CA PRO A 371 -38.14 17.29 -10.41
C PRO A 371 -37.40 18.01 -11.54
N GLU A 372 -36.16 18.46 -11.30
CA GLU A 372 -35.28 19.06 -12.31
C GLU A 372 -34.59 18.00 -13.21
N GLY A 373 -34.83 16.72 -12.93
CA GLY A 373 -34.33 15.58 -13.70
C GLY A 373 -33.08 14.91 -13.12
N LEU A 374 -32.73 13.78 -13.72
CA LEU A 374 -31.47 13.05 -13.55
C LEU A 374 -30.94 12.74 -14.95
N VAL A 375 -29.64 12.89 -15.20
CA VAL A 375 -29.03 12.50 -16.47
C VAL A 375 -27.95 11.46 -16.22
N VAL A 376 -28.00 10.36 -16.96
CA VAL A 376 -26.90 9.40 -17.05
C VAL A 376 -26.16 9.64 -18.36
N GLU A 377 -24.89 10.02 -18.26
CA GLU A 377 -24.02 10.14 -19.42
C GLU A 377 -23.19 8.87 -19.59
N LEU A 378 -23.11 8.37 -20.81
CA LEU A 378 -22.35 7.18 -21.19
C LEU A 378 -21.30 7.53 -22.22
N ARG A 379 -20.13 6.90 -22.15
CA ARG A 379 -19.14 6.86 -23.25
C ARG A 379 -18.61 5.44 -23.42
N ALA A 380 -18.51 5.00 -24.67
CA ALA A 380 -17.87 3.75 -25.06
C ALA A 380 -16.69 4.04 -25.99
N PHE A 381 -15.51 3.62 -25.55
CA PHE A 381 -14.23 3.60 -26.26
C PHE A 381 -13.96 2.18 -26.74
N ASP A 382 -12.97 1.98 -27.60
CA ASP A 382 -12.65 0.62 -28.10
C ASP A 382 -12.00 -0.28 -27.05
N ASP A 383 -11.61 0.31 -25.93
CA ASP A 383 -10.82 -0.21 -24.81
C ASP A 383 -11.41 0.19 -23.44
N ALA A 384 -12.56 0.86 -23.40
CA ALA A 384 -13.21 1.25 -22.16
C ALA A 384 -14.71 1.52 -22.30
N ALA A 385 -15.44 1.39 -21.20
CA ALA A 385 -16.77 1.96 -21.03
C ALA A 385 -16.80 2.84 -19.79
N ALA A 386 -17.52 3.96 -19.85
CA ALA A 386 -17.62 4.90 -18.75
C ALA A 386 -19.03 5.47 -18.61
N PHE A 387 -19.41 5.80 -17.37
CA PHE A 387 -20.64 6.51 -17.07
C PHE A 387 -20.47 7.55 -15.96
N ARG A 388 -21.31 8.58 -15.96
CA ARG A 388 -21.48 9.50 -14.82
C ARG A 388 -22.92 9.95 -14.69
N LEU A 389 -23.27 10.47 -13.50
CA LEU A 389 -24.60 11.01 -13.22
C LEU A 389 -24.52 12.54 -13.05
N VAL A 390 -25.51 13.24 -13.60
CA VAL A 390 -25.72 14.68 -13.41
C VAL A 390 -27.10 14.87 -12.81
N VAL A 391 -27.16 15.50 -11.64
CA VAL A 391 -28.40 15.82 -10.93
C VAL A 391 -28.53 17.34 -10.83
N PRO A 392 -29.26 18.00 -11.76
CA PRO A 392 -29.58 19.42 -11.66
C PRO A 392 -30.27 19.75 -10.33
N GLY A 393 -30.02 20.95 -9.84
CA GLY A 393 -30.61 21.45 -8.60
C GLY A 393 -29.98 22.76 -8.13
N ARG A 394 -30.46 23.22 -6.98
CA ARG A 394 -30.04 24.46 -6.29
C ARG A 394 -29.82 24.16 -4.80
N GLY A 395 -29.03 25.00 -4.12
CA GLY A 395 -28.78 24.86 -2.70
C GLY A 395 -27.78 23.75 -2.35
N PRO A 396 -27.48 23.57 -1.06
CA PRO A 396 -26.59 22.52 -0.58
C PRO A 396 -27.28 21.16 -0.68
N ARG A 397 -26.57 20.18 -1.26
CA ARG A 397 -27.07 18.81 -1.47
C ARG A 397 -26.02 17.79 -1.14
N VAL A 398 -26.40 16.67 -0.55
CA VAL A 398 -25.48 15.67 0.00
C VAL A 398 -25.55 14.39 -0.84
N PRO A 399 -24.54 14.13 -1.70
CA PRO A 399 -24.51 12.92 -2.51
C PRO A 399 -23.82 11.75 -1.80
N ASP A 400 -24.28 10.54 -2.09
CA ASP A 400 -23.62 9.28 -1.75
C ASP A 400 -23.82 8.23 -2.88
N ALA A 401 -23.08 7.13 -2.83
CA ALA A 401 -23.01 6.14 -3.89
C ALA A 401 -24.15 5.10 -3.83
N ALA A 402 -24.72 4.76 -5.00
CA ALA A 402 -25.67 3.66 -5.14
C ALA A 402 -25.36 2.69 -6.31
N SER A 403 -24.28 2.90 -7.06
CA SER A 403 -23.90 1.98 -8.13
C SER A 403 -23.10 0.78 -7.60
N ALA A 404 -23.06 -0.29 -8.38
CA ALA A 404 -22.22 -1.45 -8.09
C ALA A 404 -21.56 -2.01 -9.36
N PHE A 405 -20.64 -2.94 -9.16
CA PHE A 405 -19.93 -3.65 -10.22
C PHE A 405 -19.98 -5.14 -9.93
N ARG A 406 -20.79 -5.89 -10.67
CA ARG A 406 -20.82 -7.36 -10.59
C ARG A 406 -19.89 -7.95 -11.63
N LEU A 407 -18.91 -8.71 -11.17
CA LEU A 407 -17.93 -9.33 -12.04
C LEU A 407 -18.40 -10.74 -12.47
N PRO A 408 -18.01 -11.22 -13.66
CA PRO A 408 -18.31 -12.58 -14.09
C PRO A 408 -17.70 -13.64 -13.17
N THR A 409 -18.45 -14.69 -12.85
CA THR A 409 -17.96 -15.85 -12.10
C THR A 409 -16.72 -16.46 -12.76
N GLY A 410 -15.73 -16.87 -11.95
CA GLY A 410 -14.45 -17.40 -12.44
C GLY A 410 -13.40 -16.35 -12.80
N SER A 411 -13.69 -15.06 -12.56
CA SER A 411 -12.67 -14.02 -12.68
C SER A 411 -11.61 -14.14 -11.58
N THR A 412 -10.38 -13.75 -11.89
CA THR A 412 -9.31 -13.54 -10.91
C THR A 412 -9.14 -12.04 -10.70
N VAL A 413 -9.03 -11.55 -9.46
CA VAL A 413 -8.97 -10.12 -9.12
C VAL A 413 -7.63 -9.75 -8.43
N TRP A 414 -7.21 -8.50 -8.63
CA TRP A 414 -6.08 -7.85 -7.98
C TRP A 414 -6.50 -6.50 -7.43
N TYR A 415 -6.46 -6.35 -6.10
CA TYR A 415 -6.72 -5.09 -5.40
C TYR A 415 -5.99 -5.02 -4.07
N HIS A 416 -5.86 -3.81 -3.52
CA HIS A 416 -5.45 -3.60 -2.13
C HIS A 416 -6.57 -2.91 -1.34
N GLY A 417 -6.42 -2.88 0.00
CA GLY A 417 -7.40 -2.26 0.90
C GLY A 417 -7.36 -0.73 0.91
N ALA A 418 -8.31 -0.10 1.60
CA ALA A 418 -8.46 1.36 1.66
C ALA A 418 -7.61 2.08 2.75
N ARG A 419 -6.93 1.35 3.64
CA ARG A 419 -6.31 1.91 4.87
C ARG A 419 -4.94 2.58 4.69
N ASP A 420 -4.32 2.39 3.53
CA ASP A 420 -2.94 2.82 3.25
C ASP A 420 -2.86 3.87 2.14
N HIS A 421 -3.91 4.66 1.88
CA HIS A 421 -3.86 5.79 0.92
C HIS A 421 -3.30 5.45 -0.46
N TYR A 422 -3.72 4.31 -1.01
CA TYR A 422 -3.20 3.77 -2.28
C TYR A 422 -1.77 3.20 -2.25
N GLU A 423 -1.18 3.09 -1.06
CA GLU A 423 0.14 2.49 -0.78
C GLU A 423 0.03 1.04 -0.24
N GLY A 424 -1.08 0.38 -0.55
CA GLY A 424 -1.31 -1.02 -0.22
C GLY A 424 -0.62 -1.98 -1.19
N ILE A 425 -0.34 -3.20 -0.72
CA ILE A 425 0.08 -4.31 -1.60
C ILE A 425 -1.15 -4.95 -2.22
N HIS A 426 -1.16 -5.09 -3.54
CA HIS A 426 -2.23 -5.77 -4.26
C HIS A 426 -2.22 -7.26 -3.94
N GLN A 427 -3.39 -7.80 -3.61
CA GLN A 427 -3.61 -9.22 -3.38
C GLN A 427 -4.25 -9.82 -4.62
N ARG A 428 -3.69 -10.94 -5.09
CA ARG A 428 -4.36 -11.81 -6.05
C ARG A 428 -5.37 -12.68 -5.30
N LYS A 429 -6.62 -12.70 -5.75
CA LYS A 429 -7.66 -13.62 -5.26
C LYS A 429 -8.47 -14.15 -6.44
N GLU A 430 -8.94 -15.39 -6.35
CA GLU A 430 -10.07 -15.78 -7.19
C GLU A 430 -11.32 -15.05 -6.70
N LEU A 431 -12.25 -14.66 -7.59
CA LEU A 431 -13.41 -13.85 -7.20
C LEU A 431 -14.24 -14.50 -6.09
N ALA A 432 -14.30 -15.84 -6.05
CA ALA A 432 -15.00 -16.62 -5.03
C ALA A 432 -14.37 -16.52 -3.62
N GLU A 433 -13.12 -16.08 -3.51
CA GLU A 433 -12.38 -15.93 -2.26
C GLU A 433 -12.51 -14.51 -1.67
N VAL A 434 -13.12 -13.58 -2.42
CA VAL A 434 -13.34 -12.21 -1.97
C VAL A 434 -14.41 -12.20 -0.88
N THR A 435 -14.08 -11.67 0.29
CA THR A 435 -14.96 -11.70 1.46
C THR A 435 -15.85 -10.46 1.48
N GLN A 436 -17.09 -10.62 1.96
CA GLN A 436 -17.99 -9.49 2.17
C GLN A 436 -17.35 -8.45 3.10
N GLY A 437 -17.40 -7.18 2.70
CA GLY A 437 -16.83 -6.08 3.46
C GLY A 437 -15.36 -5.78 3.13
N ASP A 438 -14.68 -6.63 2.35
CA ASP A 438 -13.34 -6.34 1.86
C ASP A 438 -13.34 -5.01 1.10
N TRP A 439 -12.45 -4.10 1.49
CA TRP A 439 -12.22 -2.87 0.76
C TRP A 439 -11.31 -3.14 -0.43
N ALA A 440 -11.69 -2.59 -1.59
CA ALA A 440 -10.90 -2.58 -2.80
C ALA A 440 -10.72 -1.14 -3.26
N ALA A 441 -9.52 -0.59 -3.02
CA ALA A 441 -9.14 0.71 -3.53
C ALA A 441 -8.92 0.61 -5.06
N PRO A 442 -9.48 1.52 -5.88
CA PRO A 442 -9.28 1.46 -7.31
C PRO A 442 -7.83 1.84 -7.75
N PRO A 443 -7.32 1.35 -8.88
CA PRO A 443 -7.98 0.46 -9.81
C PRO A 443 -8.13 -0.97 -9.30
N LEU A 444 -9.36 -1.50 -9.33
CA LEU A 444 -9.62 -2.92 -9.14
C LEU A 444 -9.46 -3.62 -10.49
N THR A 445 -8.36 -4.35 -10.66
CA THR A 445 -8.06 -5.03 -11.93
C THR A 445 -8.44 -6.50 -11.84
N PHE A 446 -8.96 -7.06 -12.93
CA PHE A 446 -9.37 -8.45 -12.97
C PHE A 446 -9.17 -9.07 -14.36
N ARG A 447 -8.87 -10.35 -14.34
CA ARG A 447 -8.81 -11.21 -15.52
C ARG A 447 -10.17 -11.88 -15.67
N LEU A 448 -10.75 -11.77 -16.85
CA LEU A 448 -12.02 -12.41 -17.20
C LEU A 448 -11.83 -13.94 -17.30
N PRO A 449 -12.86 -14.73 -16.98
CA PRO A 449 -12.77 -16.19 -17.07
C PRO A 449 -12.52 -16.64 -18.52
N ASP A 450 -12.01 -17.87 -18.67
CA ASP A 450 -11.77 -18.54 -19.95
C ASP A 450 -10.86 -17.77 -20.92
N GLY A 451 -9.95 -16.94 -20.40
CA GLY A 451 -8.97 -16.20 -21.21
C GLY A 451 -9.59 -15.11 -22.09
N ARG A 452 -10.78 -14.60 -21.74
CA ARG A 452 -11.51 -13.59 -22.53
C ARG A 452 -10.87 -12.20 -22.52
N GLY A 453 -9.92 -11.96 -21.63
CA GLY A 453 -9.17 -10.71 -21.53
C GLY A 453 -9.08 -10.19 -20.11
N TYR A 454 -8.86 -8.89 -19.98
CA TYR A 454 -8.67 -8.19 -18.71
C TYR A 454 -9.56 -6.95 -18.66
N ALA A 455 -9.86 -6.50 -17.46
CA ALA A 455 -10.56 -5.25 -17.22
C ALA A 455 -10.11 -4.60 -15.90
N SER A 456 -10.34 -3.30 -15.76
CA SER A 456 -10.00 -2.56 -14.54
C SER A 456 -11.06 -1.51 -14.25
N ILE A 457 -11.52 -1.44 -12.99
CA ILE A 457 -12.50 -0.46 -12.53
C ILE A 457 -11.77 0.67 -11.81
N THR A 458 -11.94 1.89 -12.28
CA THR A 458 -11.42 3.13 -11.67
C THR A 458 -12.39 4.29 -11.92
N GLU A 459 -11.95 5.52 -11.67
CA GLU A 459 -12.72 6.72 -11.97
C GLU A 459 -11.87 7.76 -12.73
N ALA A 460 -12.55 8.72 -13.35
CA ALA A 460 -11.94 9.82 -14.08
C ALA A 460 -12.62 11.16 -13.81
N ALA A 461 -11.86 12.24 -13.98
CA ALA A 461 -12.28 13.62 -13.77
C ALA A 461 -12.83 13.86 -12.35
N LEU A 462 -12.12 13.39 -11.32
CA LEU A 462 -12.48 13.60 -9.92
C LEU A 462 -12.25 15.07 -9.54
N ARG A 463 -13.33 15.83 -9.46
CA ARG A 463 -13.32 17.25 -9.11
C ARG A 463 -14.58 17.64 -8.35
N GLY A 464 -14.45 18.48 -7.34
CA GLY A 464 -15.60 18.95 -6.54
C GLY A 464 -16.48 17.83 -5.95
N TYR A 465 -15.94 16.62 -5.78
CA TYR A 465 -16.67 15.42 -5.35
C TYR A 465 -15.73 14.51 -4.54
N ALA A 466 -16.27 13.58 -3.74
CA ALA A 466 -15.45 12.62 -2.99
C ALA A 466 -15.00 11.45 -3.88
N GLY A 467 -13.79 10.94 -3.67
CA GLY A 467 -13.24 9.83 -4.44
C GLY A 467 -14.06 8.54 -4.31
N MET A 468 -13.95 7.68 -5.31
CA MET A 468 -14.56 6.35 -5.35
C MET A 468 -13.67 5.31 -4.66
N MET A 469 -14.33 4.56 -3.77
CA MET A 469 -13.86 3.31 -3.18
C MET A 469 -14.83 2.18 -3.50
N LEU A 470 -14.37 0.94 -3.38
CA LEU A 470 -15.20 -0.24 -3.59
C LEU A 470 -15.21 -1.10 -2.33
N GLN A 471 -16.38 -1.67 -2.02
CA GLN A 471 -16.54 -2.62 -0.94
C GLN A 471 -17.21 -3.89 -1.45
N ALA A 472 -16.57 -5.04 -1.27
CA ALA A 472 -17.08 -6.30 -1.77
C ALA A 472 -18.38 -6.74 -1.04
N ASP A 473 -19.30 -7.33 -1.77
CA ASP A 473 -20.55 -7.88 -1.24
C ASP A 473 -20.46 -9.37 -0.87
N GLY A 474 -19.30 -10.01 -1.13
CA GLY A 474 -19.04 -11.43 -0.91
C GLY A 474 -19.71 -12.38 -1.91
N LYS A 475 -20.31 -11.85 -2.98
CA LYS A 475 -21.06 -12.59 -4.00
C LYS A 475 -20.61 -12.21 -5.43
N GLY A 476 -19.35 -11.79 -5.56
CA GLY A 476 -18.76 -11.34 -6.82
C GLY A 476 -19.11 -9.90 -7.21
N GLY A 477 -19.81 -9.16 -6.35
CA GLY A 477 -20.12 -7.76 -6.54
C GLY A 477 -19.24 -6.84 -5.68
N PHE A 478 -19.01 -5.64 -6.20
CA PHE A 478 -18.33 -4.55 -5.52
C PHE A 478 -19.27 -3.35 -5.49
N GLN A 479 -19.67 -2.95 -4.28
CA GLN A 479 -20.50 -1.78 -4.07
C GLN A 479 -19.63 -0.53 -4.11
N GLU A 480 -20.10 0.48 -4.82
CA GLU A 480 -19.48 1.80 -4.78
C GLU A 480 -19.65 2.42 -3.39
N ARG A 481 -18.58 3.05 -2.91
CA ARG A 481 -18.51 3.87 -1.70
C ARG A 481 -17.78 5.15 -2.06
N LEU A 482 -18.06 6.21 -1.32
CA LEU A 482 -17.33 7.47 -1.47
C LEU A 482 -16.31 7.64 -0.36
N GLY A 483 -15.33 8.53 -0.56
CA GLY A 483 -14.20 8.73 0.34
C GLY A 483 -14.59 8.92 1.82
N HIS A 484 -15.73 9.55 2.10
CA HIS A 484 -16.23 9.75 3.48
C HIS A 484 -16.69 8.45 4.18
N ALA A 485 -16.93 7.37 3.44
CA ALA A 485 -17.25 6.06 4.00
C ALA A 485 -15.99 5.29 4.46
N VAL A 486 -14.80 5.71 4.03
CA VAL A 486 -13.53 5.14 4.49
C VAL A 486 -13.15 5.84 5.79
N PRO A 487 -12.91 5.10 6.89
CA PRO A 487 -12.43 5.71 8.11
C PRO A 487 -11.07 6.39 7.89
N ALA A 488 -10.93 7.61 8.42
CA ALA A 488 -9.64 8.30 8.44
C ALA A 488 -8.58 7.40 9.09
N SER A 489 -7.40 7.36 8.48
CA SER A 489 -6.31 6.53 8.99
C SER A 489 -5.73 7.12 10.29
N TYR A 490 -5.00 6.29 11.04
CA TYR A 490 -4.27 6.76 12.21
C TYR A 490 -3.26 7.86 11.86
N PRO A 491 -2.43 7.75 10.79
CA PRO A 491 -1.58 8.84 10.34
C PRO A 491 -2.34 10.14 10.04
N TYR A 492 -3.50 10.07 9.35
CA TYR A 492 -4.33 11.26 9.12
C TYR A 492 -4.74 11.90 10.46
N THR A 493 -5.27 11.10 11.37
CA THR A 493 -5.77 11.58 12.68
C THR A 493 -4.64 12.20 13.52
N LEU A 494 -3.44 11.64 13.46
CA LEU A 494 -2.27 12.18 14.14
C LEU A 494 -1.83 13.53 13.57
N ARG A 495 -1.90 13.71 12.24
CA ARG A 495 -1.46 14.93 11.55
C ARG A 495 -2.49 16.07 11.64
N TYR A 496 -3.78 15.74 11.55
CA TYR A 496 -4.87 16.72 11.41
C TYR A 496 -5.80 16.80 12.63
N GLY A 497 -5.70 15.87 13.58
CA GLY A 497 -6.54 15.82 14.77
C GLY A 497 -7.89 15.13 14.55
N GLU A 498 -8.53 14.76 15.66
CA GLU A 498 -9.80 14.00 15.65
C GLU A 498 -10.96 14.75 15.01
N ASP A 499 -11.03 16.07 15.14
CA ASP A 499 -12.15 16.84 14.62
C ASP A 499 -12.15 16.85 13.09
N ASN A 500 -10.96 16.95 12.48
CA ASN A 500 -10.81 16.79 11.03
C ASN A 500 -11.17 15.36 10.59
N ALA A 501 -10.74 14.34 11.33
CA ALA A 501 -11.10 12.95 11.03
C ALA A 501 -12.62 12.72 11.09
N LYS A 502 -13.30 13.24 12.12
CA LYS A 502 -14.77 13.19 12.26
C LYS A 502 -15.45 13.95 11.13
N ARG A 503 -14.90 15.09 10.70
CA ARG A 503 -15.45 15.88 9.60
C ARG A 503 -15.40 15.15 8.27
N LEU A 504 -14.31 14.46 7.97
CA LEU A 504 -14.16 13.71 6.71
C LEU A 504 -15.01 12.42 6.67
N ALA A 505 -15.40 11.88 7.83
CA ALA A 505 -16.31 10.74 7.93
C ALA A 505 -17.77 11.08 7.60
N ALA A 506 -18.10 12.36 7.40
CA ALA A 506 -19.41 12.82 6.98
C ALA A 506 -19.40 13.24 5.50
N PRO A 507 -20.45 12.93 4.73
CA PRO A 507 -20.56 13.39 3.35
C PRO A 507 -20.61 14.92 3.28
N ALA A 508 -19.85 15.48 2.35
CA ALA A 508 -19.80 16.91 2.11
C ALA A 508 -21.00 17.37 1.27
N ALA A 509 -21.59 18.51 1.63
CA ALA A 509 -22.58 19.16 0.77
C ALA A 509 -21.92 19.76 -0.48
N ILE A 510 -22.62 19.68 -1.60
CA ILE A 510 -22.28 20.29 -2.87
C ILE A 510 -23.35 21.31 -3.21
N GLU A 511 -22.94 22.52 -3.58
CA GLU A 511 -23.86 23.59 -3.95
C GLU A 511 -24.35 23.39 -5.40
N GLY A 512 -25.66 23.36 -5.59
CA GLY A 512 -26.30 23.37 -6.91
C GLY A 512 -26.32 22.01 -7.62
N THR A 513 -25.84 22.00 -8.86
CA THR A 513 -25.85 20.80 -9.71
C THR A 513 -24.75 19.83 -9.27
N VAL A 514 -25.14 18.61 -8.90
CA VAL A 514 -24.19 17.56 -8.56
C VAL A 514 -23.84 16.79 -9.83
N THR A 515 -22.56 16.75 -10.18
CA THR A 515 -22.01 15.92 -11.26
C THR A 515 -21.02 14.95 -10.66
N THR A 516 -21.24 13.64 -10.81
CA THR A 516 -20.28 12.66 -10.35
C THR A 516 -19.03 12.66 -11.25
N PRO A 517 -17.87 12.25 -10.73
CA PRO A 517 -16.78 11.78 -11.56
C PRO A 517 -17.27 10.62 -12.44
N TRP A 518 -16.55 10.37 -13.54
CA TRP A 518 -16.83 9.21 -14.37
C TRP A 518 -16.42 7.94 -13.64
N ARG A 519 -17.27 6.94 -13.62
CA ARG A 519 -16.88 5.56 -13.31
C ARG A 519 -16.41 4.93 -14.61
N VAL A 520 -15.21 4.36 -14.60
CA VAL A 520 -14.50 3.88 -15.80
C VAL A 520 -14.20 2.39 -15.65
N ILE A 521 -14.54 1.63 -16.69
CA ILE A 521 -14.20 0.23 -16.84
C ILE A 521 -13.29 0.12 -18.06
N LEU A 522 -11.98 0.08 -17.83
CA LEU A 522 -11.01 -0.28 -18.86
C LEU A 522 -11.20 -1.75 -19.22
N VAL A 523 -11.06 -2.11 -20.49
CA VAL A 523 -11.25 -3.48 -20.97
C VAL A 523 -10.41 -3.77 -22.21
N GLY A 524 -9.74 -4.91 -22.21
CA GLY A 524 -8.86 -5.31 -23.29
C GLY A 524 -8.74 -6.82 -23.43
N LYS A 525 -8.32 -7.28 -24.61
CA LYS A 525 -8.04 -8.71 -24.83
C LYS A 525 -6.76 -9.15 -24.11
N ASP A 526 -5.85 -8.22 -23.87
CA ASP A 526 -4.55 -8.42 -23.25
C ASP A 526 -4.16 -7.19 -22.40
N LEU A 527 -3.00 -7.26 -21.76
CA LEU A 527 -2.48 -6.20 -20.90
C LEU A 527 -1.99 -4.98 -21.68
N ASP A 528 -1.61 -5.14 -22.96
CA ASP A 528 -1.21 -4.04 -23.84
C ASP A 528 -2.39 -3.09 -24.08
N ALA A 529 -3.56 -3.65 -24.38
CA ALA A 529 -4.79 -2.88 -24.53
C ALA A 529 -5.20 -2.11 -23.25
N LEU A 530 -4.94 -2.65 -22.06
CA LEU A 530 -5.22 -1.92 -20.81
C LEU A 530 -4.22 -0.78 -20.57
N VAL A 531 -2.93 -1.05 -20.75
CA VAL A 531 -1.86 -0.07 -20.48
C VAL A 531 -1.87 1.06 -21.49
N GLY A 532 -2.20 0.78 -22.75
CA GLY A 532 -2.28 1.77 -23.83
C GLY A 532 -3.59 2.57 -23.89
N SER A 533 -4.44 2.50 -22.86
CA SER A 533 -5.75 3.15 -22.89
C SER A 533 -5.68 4.64 -22.53
N ASP A 534 -6.34 5.47 -23.32
CA ASP A 534 -6.46 6.92 -23.09
C ASP A 534 -7.72 7.33 -22.31
N ALA A 535 -8.64 6.38 -22.09
CA ALA A 535 -10.00 6.67 -21.67
C ALA A 535 -10.11 7.45 -20.36
N ILE A 536 -9.19 7.26 -19.40
CA ILE A 536 -9.23 7.98 -18.11
C ILE A 536 -9.03 9.48 -18.32
N HIS A 537 -7.99 9.89 -19.03
CA HIS A 537 -7.69 11.30 -19.22
C HIS A 537 -8.51 11.93 -20.37
N ASP A 538 -9.01 11.12 -21.31
CA ASP A 538 -10.00 11.55 -22.31
C ASP A 538 -11.33 12.05 -21.69
N LEU A 539 -11.64 11.59 -20.49
CA LEU A 539 -12.84 11.98 -19.74
C LEU A 539 -12.64 13.25 -18.89
N ALA A 540 -11.39 13.69 -18.71
CA ALA A 540 -11.07 14.95 -18.03
C ALA A 540 -11.19 16.16 -18.97
N PRO A 541 -11.57 17.35 -18.47
CA PRO A 541 -11.58 18.57 -19.26
C PRO A 541 -10.20 18.90 -19.87
N PRO A 542 -10.15 19.60 -21.02
CA PRO A 542 -8.89 20.15 -21.53
C PRO A 542 -8.34 21.22 -20.57
N PRO A 543 -7.03 21.54 -20.66
CA PRO A 543 -6.41 22.56 -19.82
C PRO A 543 -6.94 23.96 -20.13
N ASP A 544 -6.99 24.84 -19.12
CA ASP A 544 -7.36 26.24 -19.31
C ASP A 544 -6.29 26.97 -20.15
N PRO A 545 -6.61 27.49 -21.35
CA PRO A 545 -5.65 28.16 -22.21
C PRO A 545 -5.07 29.46 -21.60
N LYS A 546 -5.69 30.02 -20.55
CA LYS A 546 -5.13 31.18 -19.83
C LYS A 546 -3.93 30.81 -18.97
N LEU A 547 -3.94 29.60 -18.39
CA LEU A 547 -2.86 29.08 -17.55
C LEU A 547 -1.84 28.29 -18.39
N PHE A 548 -2.34 27.58 -19.40
CA PHE A 548 -1.56 26.70 -20.27
C PHE A 548 -1.82 27.02 -21.75
N PRO A 549 -1.29 28.14 -22.28
CA PRO A 549 -1.58 28.60 -23.64
C PRO A 549 -1.21 27.60 -24.75
N GLN A 550 -0.32 26.65 -24.47
CA GLN A 550 0.03 25.56 -25.39
C GLN A 550 -0.29 24.18 -24.78
N GLY A 551 -1.25 24.13 -23.85
CA GLY A 551 -1.57 22.94 -23.06
C GLY A 551 -0.32 22.36 -22.40
N ILE A 552 -0.12 21.05 -22.55
CA ILE A 552 1.06 20.34 -22.03
C ILE A 552 2.38 20.72 -22.73
N ARG A 553 2.37 21.54 -23.79
CA ARG A 553 3.59 22.08 -24.42
C ARG A 553 3.94 23.48 -23.93
N THR A 554 3.22 24.00 -22.94
CA THR A 554 3.51 25.32 -22.35
C THR A 554 4.97 25.36 -21.86
N PRO A 555 5.77 26.38 -22.24
CA PRO A 555 7.24 26.31 -22.13
C PRO A 555 7.81 25.99 -20.75
N TRP A 556 7.19 26.44 -19.66
CA TRP A 556 7.70 26.21 -18.29
C TRP A 556 7.41 24.79 -17.76
N LEU A 557 6.60 24.01 -18.47
CA LEU A 557 6.27 22.64 -18.08
C LEU A 557 7.37 21.67 -18.54
N HIS A 558 8.37 21.45 -17.70
CA HIS A 558 9.49 20.55 -18.02
C HIS A 558 9.37 19.22 -17.26
N PRO A 559 9.05 18.09 -17.93
CA PRO A 559 9.25 16.77 -17.36
C PRO A 559 10.76 16.43 -17.34
N GLY A 560 11.16 15.47 -16.52
CA GLY A 560 12.56 15.09 -16.42
C GLY A 560 12.82 13.99 -15.41
N ARG A 561 14.09 13.66 -15.21
CA ARG A 561 14.57 12.76 -14.18
C ARG A 561 15.03 13.60 -12.99
N ALA A 562 14.84 13.05 -11.80
CA ALA A 562 15.23 13.72 -10.57
C ALA A 562 16.12 12.82 -9.72
N VAL A 563 17.06 13.44 -9.01
CA VAL A 563 17.75 12.76 -7.89
C VAL A 563 17.09 13.13 -6.57
N TRP A 564 17.09 12.19 -5.61
CA TRP A 564 16.48 12.40 -4.31
C TRP A 564 17.28 11.75 -3.18
N ARG A 565 17.72 12.56 -2.22
CA ARG A 565 18.56 12.13 -1.10
C ARG A 565 17.83 11.21 -0.10
N TYR A 566 16.51 11.31 0.00
CA TYR A 566 15.73 10.75 1.11
C TYR A 566 15.89 9.23 1.31
N LEU A 567 16.04 8.47 0.22
CA LEU A 567 16.05 7.01 0.30
C LEU A 567 17.43 6.41 0.58
N ASP A 568 18.43 6.86 -0.16
CA ASP A 568 19.78 6.27 -0.18
C ASP A 568 20.88 7.25 0.28
N GLY A 569 20.47 8.28 1.04
CA GLY A 569 21.35 9.08 1.90
C GLY A 569 22.35 9.98 1.18
N GLY A 570 23.34 10.46 1.93
CA GLY A 570 24.42 11.33 1.44
C GLY A 570 25.56 11.53 2.46
N GLY A 571 25.79 10.55 3.33
CA GLY A 571 26.91 10.54 4.30
C GLY A 571 26.53 10.88 5.75
N ASP A 572 27.55 11.27 6.54
CA ASP A 572 27.54 11.39 8.00
C ASP A 572 26.45 12.32 8.57
N CYS A 573 25.92 13.26 7.77
CA CYS A 573 24.84 14.17 8.17
C CYS A 573 23.51 13.47 8.54
N ASP A 574 23.34 12.19 8.18
CA ASP A 574 22.18 11.39 8.63
C ASP A 574 22.26 10.98 10.10
N ASN A 575 23.47 10.97 10.69
CA ASN A 575 23.69 10.67 12.10
C ASN A 575 23.60 11.92 12.99
N VAL A 576 23.56 13.12 12.40
CA VAL A 576 23.42 14.38 13.14
C VAL A 576 21.94 14.60 13.50
N PRO A 577 21.59 14.85 14.78
CA PRO A 577 20.20 15.12 15.18
C PRO A 577 19.62 16.36 14.46
N PRO A 578 18.29 16.42 14.23
CA PRO A 578 17.66 17.60 13.64
C PRO A 578 17.99 18.90 14.42
N GLY A 579 18.48 19.92 13.72
CA GLY A 579 18.88 21.20 14.31
C GLY A 579 19.86 21.95 13.42
N ALA A 580 20.36 23.10 13.91
CA ALA A 580 21.24 23.99 13.14
C ALA A 580 22.52 23.30 12.65
N GLU A 581 23.10 22.40 13.45
CA GLU A 581 24.29 21.63 13.07
C GLU A 581 24.02 20.72 11.87
N ARG A 582 22.88 20.01 11.88
CA ARG A 582 22.48 19.18 10.74
C ARG A 582 22.22 20.02 9.50
N ASP A 583 21.62 21.21 9.64
CA ASP A 583 21.35 22.09 8.51
C ASP A 583 22.64 22.59 7.83
N GLN A 584 23.65 22.94 8.63
CA GLN A 584 24.98 23.31 8.14
C GLN A 584 25.67 22.14 7.44
N CYS A 585 25.51 20.93 7.97
CA CYS A 585 26.02 19.70 7.34
C CYS A 585 25.31 19.39 6.01
N LEU A 586 23.99 19.59 5.95
CA LEU A 586 23.18 19.20 4.79
C LEU A 586 23.33 20.10 3.58
N PHE A 587 23.57 21.40 3.76
CA PHE A 587 23.61 22.34 2.63
C PHE A 587 24.69 21.98 1.58
N PRO A 588 25.96 21.69 1.95
CA PRO A 588 26.96 21.17 1.02
C PRO A 588 26.57 19.83 0.37
N VAL A 589 25.95 18.91 1.11
CA VAL A 589 25.50 17.61 0.58
C VAL A 589 24.43 17.81 -0.50
N ILE A 590 23.51 18.74 -0.30
CA ILE A 590 22.46 19.05 -1.27
C ILE A 590 23.06 19.68 -2.55
N LYS A 591 24.08 20.55 -2.42
CA LYS A 591 24.84 21.05 -3.58
C LYS A 591 25.59 19.92 -4.29
N GLU A 592 26.17 18.97 -3.56
CA GLU A 592 26.84 17.82 -4.17
C GLU A 592 25.88 16.94 -4.97
N PHE A 593 24.65 16.73 -4.47
CA PHE A 593 23.59 16.07 -5.23
C PHE A 593 23.27 16.80 -6.54
N SER A 594 23.21 18.14 -6.56
CA SER A 594 23.04 18.91 -7.81
C SER A 594 24.20 18.71 -8.77
N ARG A 595 25.44 18.64 -8.25
CA ARG A 595 26.63 18.41 -9.08
C ARG A 595 26.57 17.04 -9.75
N LEU A 596 26.29 16.00 -8.98
CA LEU A 596 26.18 14.63 -9.47
C LEU A 596 24.97 14.44 -10.40
N ALA A 597 23.85 15.11 -10.13
CA ALA A 597 22.71 15.12 -11.06
C ALA A 597 23.06 15.74 -12.41
N GLY A 598 23.83 16.83 -12.41
CA GLY A 598 24.36 17.44 -13.64
C GLY A 598 25.27 16.49 -14.42
N GLU A 599 26.13 15.71 -13.73
CA GLU A 599 26.97 14.68 -14.35
C GLU A 599 26.16 13.54 -14.97
N LEU A 600 25.08 13.10 -14.29
CA LEU A 600 24.12 12.14 -14.85
C LEU A 600 23.27 12.71 -16.00
N GLY A 601 23.31 14.02 -16.21
CA GLY A 601 22.41 14.73 -17.13
C GLY A 601 20.95 14.72 -16.68
N PHE A 602 20.68 14.60 -15.37
CA PHE A 602 19.31 14.63 -14.81
C PHE A 602 18.85 16.07 -14.62
N GLU A 603 17.58 16.32 -14.94
CA GLU A 603 17.00 17.66 -15.03
C GLU A 603 16.68 18.27 -13.66
N HIS A 604 16.46 17.44 -12.63
CA HIS A 604 15.88 17.89 -11.37
C HIS A 604 16.59 17.32 -10.13
N GLN A 605 16.45 18.04 -9.01
CA GLN A 605 16.74 17.53 -7.67
C GLN A 605 15.59 17.86 -6.72
N VAL A 606 15.15 16.87 -5.95
CA VAL A 606 14.16 17.05 -4.88
C VAL A 606 14.87 17.27 -3.55
N VAL A 607 14.49 18.34 -2.83
CA VAL A 607 15.04 18.72 -1.53
C VAL A 607 13.96 18.62 -0.45
N GLU A 608 14.26 17.83 0.59
CA GLU A 608 13.38 17.59 1.73
C GLU A 608 13.14 18.82 2.61
N GLY A 609 12.18 18.71 3.53
CA GLY A 609 11.70 19.83 4.36
C GLY A 609 12.73 20.58 5.22
N THR A 610 13.99 20.15 5.24
CA THR A 610 15.13 20.88 5.82
C THR A 610 15.32 22.27 5.22
N TRP A 611 14.93 22.48 3.96
CA TRP A 611 15.05 23.78 3.28
C TRP A 611 14.32 24.92 4.00
N ARG A 612 13.28 24.60 4.80
CA ARG A 612 12.49 25.59 5.55
C ARG A 612 13.28 26.35 6.61
N ARG A 613 14.45 25.84 7.00
CA ARG A 613 15.37 26.49 7.94
C ARG A 613 16.45 27.31 7.24
N TRP A 614 16.50 27.29 5.91
CA TRP A 614 17.44 28.08 5.13
C TRP A 614 16.87 29.47 4.81
N SER A 615 17.76 30.44 4.75
CA SER A 615 17.44 31.79 4.29
C SER A 615 17.15 31.83 2.78
N ASP A 616 16.48 32.90 2.33
CA ASP A 616 16.28 33.16 0.90
C ASP A 616 17.60 33.23 0.13
N ASP A 617 18.67 33.76 0.75
CA ASP A 617 19.98 33.85 0.11
C ASP A 617 20.63 32.48 -0.09
N GLN A 618 20.49 31.57 0.88
CA GLN A 618 20.94 30.18 0.72
C GLN A 618 20.13 29.45 -0.37
N LEU A 619 18.82 29.69 -0.45
CA LEU A 619 17.99 29.11 -1.50
C LEU A 619 18.38 29.64 -2.88
N LYS A 620 18.61 30.96 -3.02
CA LYS A 620 19.12 31.57 -4.26
C LYS A 620 20.49 31.02 -4.63
N GLU A 621 21.39 30.84 -3.67
CA GLU A 621 22.71 30.24 -3.89
C GLU A 621 22.56 28.82 -4.43
N LEU A 622 21.72 27.99 -3.80
CA LEU A 622 21.46 26.63 -4.27
C LEU A 622 20.89 26.64 -5.70
N VAL A 623 19.83 27.41 -5.95
CA VAL A 623 19.21 27.50 -7.29
C VAL A 623 20.21 27.95 -8.35
N ALA A 624 21.01 28.98 -8.07
CA ALA A 624 22.04 29.45 -9.00
C ALA A 624 23.08 28.37 -9.28
N TYR A 625 23.60 27.72 -8.22
CA TYR A 625 24.59 26.65 -8.32
C TYR A 625 24.05 25.45 -9.12
N SER A 626 22.83 25.01 -8.86
CA SER A 626 22.20 23.88 -9.56
C SER A 626 21.93 24.21 -11.03
N ARG A 627 21.49 25.44 -11.32
CA ARG A 627 21.23 25.89 -12.69
C ARG A 627 22.49 25.89 -13.55
N GLU A 628 23.65 26.24 -13.01
CA GLU A 628 24.95 26.14 -13.71
C GLU A 628 25.29 24.69 -14.13
N ARG A 629 24.66 23.70 -13.49
CA ARG A 629 24.80 22.27 -13.78
C ARG A 629 23.63 21.70 -14.59
N GLY A 630 22.71 22.55 -15.06
CA GLY A 630 21.51 22.12 -15.79
C GLY A 630 20.43 21.49 -14.91
N VAL A 631 20.51 21.65 -13.59
CA VAL A 631 19.59 21.02 -12.62
C VAL A 631 18.65 22.07 -12.03
N SER A 632 17.35 21.80 -12.03
CA SER A 632 16.35 22.61 -11.33
C SER A 632 15.94 22.01 -9.98
N ILE A 633 15.54 22.89 -9.06
CA ILE A 633 15.24 22.50 -7.67
C ILE A 633 13.74 22.34 -7.47
N TRP A 634 13.39 21.23 -6.81
CA TRP A 634 12.07 20.94 -6.29
C TRP A 634 12.11 20.91 -4.75
N LEU A 635 11.07 21.44 -4.11
CA LEU A 635 11.00 21.50 -2.65
C LEU A 635 9.82 20.68 -2.10
N TRP A 636 10.10 19.83 -1.11
CA TRP A 636 9.07 19.12 -0.37
C TRP A 636 8.31 20.08 0.56
N ILE A 637 6.98 19.99 0.61
CA ILE A 637 6.11 20.73 1.54
C ILE A 637 4.98 19.84 2.08
N HIS A 638 4.52 20.17 3.27
CA HIS A 638 3.39 19.47 3.88
C HIS A 638 2.05 20.09 3.46
N SER A 639 1.08 19.26 3.09
CA SER A 639 -0.28 19.69 2.73
C SER A 639 -1.03 20.43 3.84
N LYS A 640 -0.75 20.14 5.13
CA LYS A 640 -1.34 20.86 6.27
C LYS A 640 -1.10 22.38 6.24
N ASP A 641 0.02 22.81 5.65
CA ASP A 641 0.36 24.23 5.56
C ASP A 641 -0.27 24.88 4.31
N GLN A 642 -1.07 24.14 3.55
CA GLN A 642 -1.64 24.57 2.27
C GLN A 642 -3.15 24.83 2.35
N HIS A 643 -3.79 24.69 3.51
CA HIS A 643 -5.24 24.89 3.65
C HIS A 643 -5.65 26.37 3.58
N ASP A 644 -4.84 27.29 4.12
CA ASP A 644 -5.09 28.72 3.99
C ASP A 644 -4.68 29.22 2.60
N ALA A 645 -5.63 29.80 1.87
CA ALA A 645 -5.40 30.24 0.50
C ALA A 645 -4.44 31.42 0.39
N ALA A 646 -4.44 32.35 1.35
CA ALA A 646 -3.57 33.51 1.33
C ALA A 646 -2.12 33.12 1.68
N GLU A 647 -1.92 32.23 2.65
CA GLU A 647 -0.60 31.70 3.02
C GLU A 647 -0.01 30.84 1.91
N ARG A 648 -0.81 29.92 1.34
CA ARG A 648 -0.41 29.11 0.17
C ARG A 648 0.02 30.00 -1.00
N ARG A 649 -0.76 31.04 -1.31
CA ARG A 649 -0.42 31.98 -2.39
C ARG A 649 0.89 32.71 -2.15
N ARG A 650 1.08 33.28 -0.95
CA ARG A 650 2.32 33.99 -0.58
C ARG A 650 3.53 33.06 -0.64
N LEU A 651 3.38 31.82 -0.19
CA LEU A 651 4.45 30.83 -0.29
C LEU A 651 4.82 30.58 -1.75
N PHE A 652 3.86 30.30 -2.62
CA PHE A 652 4.13 29.95 -4.01
C PHE A 652 4.74 31.12 -4.80
N GLU A 653 4.30 32.36 -4.55
CA GLU A 653 4.92 33.56 -5.11
C GLU A 653 6.38 33.71 -4.67
N ARG A 654 6.69 33.46 -3.38
CA ARG A 654 8.07 33.43 -2.89
C ARG A 654 8.89 32.34 -3.57
N LEU A 655 8.37 31.12 -3.68
CA LEU A 655 9.09 30.00 -4.32
C LEU A 655 9.40 30.29 -5.80
N HIS A 656 8.42 30.84 -6.53
CA HIS A 656 8.62 31.29 -7.91
C HIS A 656 9.72 32.36 -8.00
N ALA A 657 9.68 33.38 -7.15
CA ALA A 657 10.67 34.46 -7.12
C ALA A 657 12.10 33.97 -6.79
N LEU A 658 12.21 32.88 -6.03
CA LEU A 658 13.49 32.23 -5.71
C LEU A 658 14.01 31.33 -6.86
N GLY A 659 13.22 31.08 -7.89
CA GLY A 659 13.58 30.23 -9.03
C GLY A 659 13.39 28.73 -8.78
N ILE A 660 12.54 28.36 -7.83
CA ILE A 660 12.14 26.96 -7.60
C ILE A 660 11.27 26.49 -8.77
N ALA A 661 11.54 25.29 -9.29
CA ALA A 661 10.83 24.75 -10.45
C ALA A 661 9.56 23.99 -10.07
N GLY A 662 9.56 23.31 -8.93
CA GLY A 662 8.40 22.52 -8.51
C GLY A 662 8.33 22.25 -7.02
N ILE A 663 7.20 21.69 -6.61
CA ILE A 663 6.88 21.34 -5.24
C ILE A 663 6.44 19.88 -5.16
N LYS A 664 6.88 19.19 -4.11
CA LYS A 664 6.40 17.86 -3.73
C LYS A 664 5.53 18.02 -2.49
N VAL A 665 4.21 17.92 -2.64
CA VAL A 665 3.25 18.19 -1.56
C VAL A 665 2.76 16.87 -0.98
N ASP A 666 2.90 16.70 0.33
CA ASP A 666 2.75 15.40 0.98
C ASP A 666 1.68 15.37 2.08
N PHE A 667 1.20 14.16 2.39
CA PHE A 667 0.30 13.79 3.49
C PHE A 667 -1.14 14.26 3.36
N PHE A 668 -1.82 13.98 2.25
CA PHE A 668 -3.26 14.24 2.13
C PHE A 668 -4.10 13.16 2.82
N ASP A 669 -3.66 11.91 2.74
CA ASP A 669 -4.10 10.78 3.55
C ASP A 669 -5.64 10.54 3.55
N HIS A 670 -6.34 11.00 2.50
CA HIS A 670 -7.78 10.81 2.32
C HIS A 670 -8.22 11.21 0.90
N GLU A 671 -9.45 10.84 0.54
CA GLU A 671 -10.11 11.28 -0.70
C GLU A 671 -11.53 11.79 -0.46
N ALA A 672 -11.75 12.40 0.71
CA ALA A 672 -12.99 13.15 0.94
C ALA A 672 -13.01 14.39 0.04
N LYS A 673 -14.20 14.95 -0.21
CA LYS A 673 -14.38 16.06 -1.15
C LYS A 673 -13.45 17.24 -0.84
N GLU A 674 -13.30 17.60 0.43
CA GLU A 674 -12.49 18.72 0.88
C GLU A 674 -11.00 18.53 0.57
N VAL A 675 -10.54 17.27 0.60
CA VAL A 675 -9.17 16.91 0.23
C VAL A 675 -9.01 16.94 -1.29
N VAL A 676 -10.03 16.51 -2.05
CA VAL A 676 -10.08 16.66 -3.51
C VAL A 676 -10.02 18.14 -3.92
N ASP A 677 -10.82 18.99 -3.27
CA ASP A 677 -10.84 20.44 -3.51
C ASP A 677 -9.46 21.07 -3.23
N LEU A 678 -8.74 20.58 -2.22
CA LEU A 678 -7.40 21.08 -1.88
C LEU A 678 -6.37 20.78 -2.98
N TYR A 679 -6.40 19.59 -3.62
CA TYR A 679 -5.54 19.31 -4.77
C TYR A 679 -5.76 20.33 -5.89
N GLU A 680 -7.01 20.61 -6.26
CA GLU A 680 -7.34 21.58 -7.29
C GLU A 680 -6.89 22.99 -6.92
N ALA A 681 -7.07 23.39 -5.66
CA ALA A 681 -6.61 24.70 -5.17
C ALA A 681 -5.09 24.85 -5.27
N ILE A 682 -4.33 23.81 -4.89
CA ILE A 682 -2.88 23.79 -5.01
C ILE A 682 -2.45 23.84 -6.48
N LEU A 683 -3.04 23.03 -7.36
CA LEU A 683 -2.70 22.99 -8.78
C LEU A 683 -2.95 24.33 -9.46
N LYS A 684 -4.06 24.98 -9.13
CA LYS A 684 -4.39 26.31 -9.65
C LYS A 684 -3.37 27.36 -9.22
N ASP A 685 -3.10 27.47 -7.92
CA ASP A 685 -2.17 28.48 -7.41
C ASP A 685 -0.74 28.21 -7.91
N ALA A 686 -0.35 26.93 -8.03
CA ALA A 686 0.92 26.53 -8.63
C ALA A 686 0.99 26.89 -10.11
N ALA A 687 -0.08 26.69 -10.88
CA ALA A 687 -0.12 27.07 -12.30
C ALA A 687 0.00 28.59 -12.50
N GLU A 688 -0.70 29.39 -11.68
CA GLU A 688 -0.61 30.85 -11.69
C GLU A 688 0.77 31.40 -11.29
N THR A 689 1.58 30.59 -10.62
CA THR A 689 2.96 30.89 -10.22
C THR A 689 4.01 30.03 -10.95
N GLN A 690 3.59 29.31 -12.01
CA GLN A 690 4.45 28.49 -12.85
C GLN A 690 5.29 27.44 -12.09
N LEU A 691 4.71 26.81 -11.06
CA LEU A 691 5.29 25.69 -10.31
C LEU A 691 4.73 24.35 -10.81
N LEU A 692 5.64 23.38 -10.96
CA LEU A 692 5.30 21.97 -11.18
C LEU A 692 4.93 21.30 -9.85
N VAL A 693 4.09 20.27 -9.88
CA VAL A 693 3.54 19.63 -8.67
C VAL A 693 3.68 18.11 -8.74
N ASP A 694 4.15 17.54 -7.64
CA ASP A 694 4.14 16.11 -7.32
C ASP A 694 3.37 15.91 -5.99
N PHE A 695 2.39 15.00 -5.96
CA PHE A 695 1.55 14.76 -4.78
C PHE A 695 1.88 13.44 -4.08
N HIS A 696 2.31 13.48 -2.81
CA HIS A 696 2.60 12.32 -1.95
C HIS A 696 1.57 12.15 -0.83
N GLY A 697 1.51 10.94 -0.25
CA GLY A 697 0.41 10.56 0.65
C GLY A 697 -0.96 10.81 0.01
N ALA A 698 -1.05 10.56 -1.30
CA ALA A 698 -2.10 11.06 -2.18
C ALA A 698 -3.01 9.96 -2.70
N ASN A 699 -4.19 10.33 -3.21
CA ASN A 699 -5.08 9.37 -3.86
C ASN A 699 -4.56 8.93 -5.25
N LYS A 700 -5.20 7.92 -5.85
CA LYS A 700 -4.93 7.51 -7.25
C LYS A 700 -5.13 8.68 -8.24
N PRO A 701 -4.38 8.75 -9.36
CA PRO A 701 -4.69 9.65 -10.47
C PRO A 701 -6.07 9.37 -11.07
N THR A 702 -6.68 10.40 -11.66
CA THR A 702 -8.02 10.32 -12.27
C THR A 702 -8.09 11.05 -13.62
N GLY A 703 -6.94 11.22 -14.30
CA GLY A 703 -6.84 11.91 -15.59
C GLY A 703 -6.86 13.44 -15.48
N MET A 704 -6.92 14.00 -14.27
CA MET A 704 -6.95 15.44 -14.04
C MET A 704 -5.65 16.14 -14.46
N GLU A 705 -4.56 15.41 -14.65
CA GLU A 705 -3.31 15.91 -15.22
C GLU A 705 -3.45 16.37 -16.70
N ARG A 706 -4.55 16.00 -17.39
CA ARG A 706 -4.95 16.65 -18.65
C ARG A 706 -5.42 18.08 -18.43
N THR A 707 -6.24 18.31 -17.40
CA THR A 707 -6.75 19.64 -17.03
C THR A 707 -5.66 20.49 -16.39
N TRP A 708 -4.79 19.86 -15.62
CA TRP A 708 -3.68 20.46 -14.88
C TRP A 708 -2.33 19.87 -15.33
N PRO A 709 -1.78 20.28 -16.49
CA PRO A 709 -0.51 19.74 -16.99
C PRO A 709 0.72 20.03 -16.12
N ASN A 710 0.56 20.86 -15.08
CA ASN A 710 1.58 21.08 -14.05
C ASN A 710 1.56 20.03 -12.93
N GLU A 711 0.52 19.20 -12.83
CA GLU A 711 0.57 17.94 -12.08
C GLU A 711 1.45 16.95 -12.84
N MET A 712 2.70 16.78 -12.40
CA MET A 712 3.65 15.93 -13.10
C MET A 712 3.50 14.47 -12.72
N THR A 713 3.22 14.19 -11.45
CA THR A 713 3.07 12.84 -10.94
C THR A 713 2.45 12.87 -9.54
N ARG A 714 2.21 11.69 -8.99
CA ARG A 714 1.68 11.47 -7.65
C ARG A 714 2.30 10.19 -7.09
N GLU A 715 2.45 10.03 -5.80
CA GLU A 715 2.74 8.73 -5.20
C GLU A 715 1.54 7.80 -5.38
N GLY A 716 0.63 7.74 -4.40
CA GLY A 716 -0.52 6.84 -4.40
C GLY A 716 -0.14 5.40 -4.77
N VAL A 717 1.09 4.99 -4.47
CA VAL A 717 1.68 3.71 -4.83
C VAL A 717 2.64 3.34 -3.71
N ARG A 718 2.69 2.06 -3.33
CA ARG A 718 3.69 1.63 -2.37
C ARG A 718 5.07 1.63 -3.02
N GLY A 719 5.84 2.69 -2.80
CA GLY A 719 7.19 2.89 -3.35
C GLY A 719 8.32 2.37 -2.47
N LEU A 720 9.56 2.49 -2.95
CA LEU A 720 10.78 2.01 -2.26
C LEU A 720 11.08 2.68 -0.90
N GLU A 721 10.29 3.69 -0.51
CA GLU A 721 10.35 4.27 0.81
C GLU A 721 9.99 3.27 1.93
N TYR A 722 9.11 2.30 1.66
CA TYR A 722 8.68 1.30 2.63
C TYR A 722 9.74 0.21 2.89
N ARG A 723 10.40 0.27 4.06
CA ARG A 723 11.37 -0.76 4.48
C ARG A 723 10.73 -2.10 4.87
N SER A 724 9.42 -2.16 5.14
CA SER A 724 8.73 -3.35 5.66
C SER A 724 8.06 -4.22 4.61
N THR A 725 8.11 -3.86 3.32
CA THR A 725 7.44 -4.62 2.25
C THR A 725 7.97 -6.07 2.14
N PRO A 726 7.13 -7.13 2.19
CA PRO A 726 7.60 -8.52 2.22
C PRO A 726 8.48 -8.96 1.03
N GLY A 727 8.37 -8.27 -0.11
CA GLY A 727 9.23 -8.42 -1.30
C GLY A 727 8.76 -7.50 -2.43
N TRP A 728 9.69 -7.00 -3.23
CA TRP A 728 9.42 -6.08 -4.32
C TRP A 728 9.14 -6.79 -5.65
N ALA A 729 9.66 -8.00 -5.86
CA ALA A 729 9.59 -8.66 -7.17
C ALA A 729 8.14 -8.84 -7.68
N VAL A 730 7.27 -9.39 -6.82
CA VAL A 730 5.85 -9.60 -7.15
C VAL A 730 5.09 -8.27 -7.22
N HIS A 731 5.40 -7.34 -6.33
CA HIS A 731 4.78 -6.01 -6.33
C HIS A 731 5.06 -5.27 -7.64
N ASN A 732 6.32 -5.26 -8.06
CA ASN A 732 6.81 -4.57 -9.26
C ASN A 732 6.30 -5.19 -10.56
N THR A 733 5.92 -6.48 -10.56
CA THR A 733 5.25 -7.14 -11.69
C THR A 733 3.72 -7.07 -11.60
N THR A 734 3.16 -6.55 -10.51
CA THR A 734 1.70 -6.36 -10.34
C THR A 734 1.28 -4.94 -10.70
N ILE A 735 1.93 -3.93 -10.13
CA ILE A 735 1.52 -2.53 -10.25
C ILE A 735 1.52 -1.94 -11.66
N PRO A 736 2.34 -2.37 -12.64
CA PRO A 736 2.25 -1.89 -14.03
C PRO A 736 0.87 -2.15 -14.65
N PHE A 737 0.18 -3.19 -14.17
CA PHE A 737 -1.10 -3.66 -14.69
C PHE A 737 -2.25 -3.39 -13.74
N THR A 738 -2.01 -2.67 -12.63
CA THR A 738 -3.06 -2.25 -11.71
C THR A 738 -2.97 -0.74 -11.43
N ARG A 739 -2.13 -0.31 -10.49
CA ARG A 739 -2.01 1.09 -10.07
C ARG A 739 -1.60 2.01 -11.22
N PHE A 740 -0.66 1.60 -12.07
CA PHE A 740 -0.22 2.42 -13.20
C PHE A 740 -1.28 2.55 -14.31
N LEU A 741 -2.36 1.73 -14.28
CA LEU A 741 -3.50 1.95 -15.18
C LEU A 741 -4.27 3.23 -14.83
N ALA A 742 -4.22 3.70 -13.58
CA ALA A 742 -4.84 4.98 -13.20
C ALA A 742 -4.11 6.19 -13.78
N GLY A 743 -2.80 6.07 -14.01
CA GLY A 743 -1.92 7.16 -14.40
C GLY A 743 -0.53 7.03 -13.78
N ALA A 744 0.31 8.05 -14.01
CA ALA A 744 1.69 8.11 -13.53
C ALA A 744 1.82 7.89 -12.00
N ALA A 745 2.98 7.43 -11.57
CA ALA A 745 3.30 7.32 -10.15
C ALA A 745 4.77 7.58 -9.81
N ASP A 746 5.03 8.32 -8.74
CA ASP A 746 6.36 8.48 -8.16
C ASP A 746 6.72 7.29 -7.26
N TYR A 747 7.08 6.17 -7.88
CA TYR A 747 7.54 4.96 -7.18
C TYR A 747 8.93 5.11 -6.54
N THR A 748 9.71 6.08 -7.00
CA THR A 748 11.11 6.35 -6.65
C THR A 748 12.11 5.21 -6.98
N PRO A 749 12.16 4.75 -8.25
CA PRO A 749 12.91 3.55 -8.68
C PRO A 749 14.44 3.65 -8.58
N VAL A 750 15.11 2.55 -8.95
CA VAL A 750 16.58 2.44 -9.13
C VAL A 750 17.35 2.64 -7.82
N VAL A 751 17.20 1.70 -6.89
CA VAL A 751 18.00 1.64 -5.66
C VAL A 751 18.87 0.39 -5.66
N PHE A 752 20.17 0.52 -5.38
CA PHE A 752 21.12 -0.59 -5.45
C PHE A 752 21.51 -1.19 -4.09
N GLY A 753 21.27 -0.45 -3.00
CA GLY A 753 21.49 -0.89 -1.62
C GLY A 753 20.38 -1.78 -1.05
N ASP A 754 20.39 -2.00 0.26
CA ASP A 754 19.53 -2.98 0.97
C ASP A 754 18.02 -2.78 0.78
N ARG A 755 17.57 -1.56 0.44
CA ARG A 755 16.17 -1.27 0.15
C ARG A 755 15.62 -2.07 -1.03
N ARG A 756 16.47 -2.54 -1.96
CA ARG A 756 16.06 -3.36 -3.12
C ARG A 756 15.56 -4.76 -2.76
N LYS A 757 15.90 -5.26 -1.57
CA LYS A 757 15.52 -6.60 -1.06
C LYS A 757 15.78 -7.73 -2.07
N ASP A 758 14.72 -8.44 -2.44
CA ASP A 758 14.68 -9.59 -3.35
C ASP A 758 14.93 -9.23 -4.82
N THR A 759 14.91 -7.94 -5.18
CA THR A 759 15.14 -7.53 -6.58
C THR A 759 16.61 -7.29 -6.90
N THR A 760 17.02 -7.61 -8.12
CA THR A 760 18.41 -7.44 -8.60
C THR A 760 18.71 -6.02 -9.04
N TRP A 761 19.99 -5.69 -9.27
CA TRP A 761 20.36 -4.44 -9.92
C TRP A 761 19.74 -4.28 -11.30
N ALA A 762 19.70 -5.33 -12.12
CA ALA A 762 19.06 -5.28 -13.44
C ALA A 762 17.54 -5.04 -13.33
N HIS A 763 16.87 -5.66 -12.35
CA HIS A 763 15.46 -5.37 -12.03
C HIS A 763 15.27 -3.90 -11.66
N GLN A 764 16.12 -3.37 -10.79
CA GLN A 764 16.06 -1.98 -10.35
C GLN A 764 16.23 -1.01 -11.52
N ILE A 765 17.16 -1.24 -12.45
CA ILE A 765 17.29 -0.41 -13.66
C ILE A 765 16.04 -0.56 -14.55
N ALA A 766 15.51 -1.77 -14.71
CA ALA A 766 14.31 -2.02 -15.51
C ALA A 766 13.05 -1.31 -14.96
N THR A 767 12.98 -1.03 -13.65
CA THR A 767 11.85 -0.27 -13.08
C THR A 767 11.75 1.14 -13.66
N ALA A 768 12.86 1.81 -14.01
CA ALA A 768 12.85 3.12 -14.66
C ALA A 768 12.31 3.08 -16.10
N VAL A 769 12.35 1.92 -16.76
CA VAL A 769 11.74 1.72 -18.09
C VAL A 769 10.25 1.40 -17.96
N VAL A 770 9.87 0.59 -16.97
CA VAL A 770 8.52 0.02 -16.84
C VAL A 770 7.55 0.96 -16.12
N PHE A 771 8.00 1.72 -15.13
CA PHE A 771 7.15 2.63 -14.35
C PHE A 771 7.09 4.01 -15.00
N THR A 772 5.88 4.47 -15.31
CA THR A 772 5.64 5.75 -15.97
C THR A 772 5.59 6.89 -14.95
N SER A 773 6.48 7.88 -15.08
CA SER A 773 6.39 9.13 -14.33
C SER A 773 7.02 10.28 -15.13
N PRO A 774 6.26 11.34 -15.50
CA PRO A 774 6.81 12.52 -16.16
C PRO A 774 7.93 13.21 -15.38
N VAL A 775 7.90 13.13 -14.05
CA VAL A 775 9.05 13.40 -13.18
C VAL A 775 9.50 12.08 -12.56
N LEU A 776 10.54 11.49 -13.12
CA LEU A 776 11.05 10.18 -12.71
C LEU A 776 12.12 10.35 -11.64
N VAL A 777 11.73 10.22 -10.37
CA VAL A 777 12.65 10.40 -9.24
C VAL A 777 13.43 9.11 -9.00
N TYR A 778 14.75 9.16 -9.09
CA TYR A 778 15.60 8.02 -8.77
C TYR A 778 15.90 8.05 -7.27
N GLY A 779 15.61 6.93 -6.60
CA GLY A 779 15.81 6.76 -5.16
C GLY A 779 17.26 6.48 -4.77
N GLY A 780 18.05 5.90 -5.68
CA GLY A 780 19.46 5.58 -5.43
C GLY A 780 20.34 6.81 -5.35
N HIS A 781 21.43 6.72 -4.58
CA HIS A 781 22.39 7.81 -4.49
C HIS A 781 23.02 8.10 -5.88
N PRO A 782 23.10 9.36 -6.35
CA PRO A 782 23.60 9.69 -7.69
C PRO A 782 24.98 9.11 -8.01
N LYS A 783 25.90 9.16 -7.04
CA LYS A 783 27.20 8.48 -7.13
C LYS A 783 27.08 6.97 -7.41
N SER A 784 26.16 6.28 -6.74
CA SER A 784 25.92 4.84 -6.99
C SER A 784 25.36 4.57 -8.38
N LEU A 785 24.67 5.54 -9.00
CA LEU A 785 24.22 5.45 -10.39
C LEU A 785 25.40 5.60 -11.36
N LEU A 786 26.26 6.60 -11.15
CA LEU A 786 27.48 6.86 -11.94
C LEU A 786 28.51 5.73 -11.83
N ASP A 787 28.69 5.17 -10.64
CA ASP A 787 29.63 4.08 -10.38
C ASP A 787 29.11 2.72 -10.88
N ASN A 788 27.83 2.62 -11.28
CA ASN A 788 27.26 1.37 -11.74
C ASN A 788 27.84 0.98 -13.11
N PRO A 789 28.19 -0.31 -13.36
CA PRO A 789 28.67 -0.75 -14.67
C PRO A 789 27.72 -0.42 -15.84
N ALA A 790 26.42 -0.26 -15.56
CA ALA A 790 25.40 0.10 -16.55
C ALA A 790 25.05 1.61 -16.56
N ALA A 791 25.91 2.51 -16.03
CA ALA A 791 25.67 3.95 -15.94
C ALA A 791 25.17 4.57 -17.26
N ASP A 792 25.84 4.28 -18.40
CA ASP A 792 25.43 4.76 -19.73
C ASP A 792 23.98 4.36 -20.11
N VAL A 793 23.55 3.15 -19.74
CA VAL A 793 22.15 2.74 -19.96
C VAL A 793 21.22 3.48 -19.01
N ILE A 794 21.57 3.58 -17.73
CA ILE A 794 20.79 4.27 -16.68
C ILE A 794 20.54 5.74 -17.05
N GLU A 795 21.60 6.45 -17.44
CA GLU A 795 21.59 7.84 -17.88
C GLU A 795 20.71 8.04 -19.11
N SER A 796 20.61 7.04 -19.98
CA SER A 796 19.88 7.18 -21.26
C SER A 796 18.36 7.00 -21.17
N ILE A 797 17.83 6.45 -20.07
CA ILE A 797 16.39 6.17 -19.90
C ILE A 797 15.63 7.49 -19.72
N PRO A 798 14.67 7.85 -20.59
CA PRO A 798 13.88 9.08 -20.48
C PRO A 798 12.73 8.95 -19.46
N SER A 799 12.20 10.09 -18.99
CA SER A 799 11.00 10.12 -18.13
C SER A 799 9.66 10.05 -18.90
N VAL A 800 9.66 10.40 -20.19
CA VAL A 800 8.46 10.36 -21.05
C VAL A 800 8.75 9.67 -22.38
N TRP A 801 7.70 9.07 -22.96
CA TRP A 801 7.79 8.11 -24.06
C TRP A 801 6.92 8.53 -25.25
N ASP A 802 7.38 8.23 -26.46
CA ASP A 802 6.59 8.44 -27.68
C ASP A 802 5.65 7.26 -27.93
N GLU A 803 6.05 6.07 -27.48
CA GLU A 803 5.34 4.81 -27.71
C GLU A 803 5.69 3.79 -26.62
N THR A 804 4.70 3.02 -26.20
CA THR A 804 4.84 1.91 -25.25
C THR A 804 4.08 0.71 -25.78
N ARG A 805 4.68 -0.47 -25.63
CA ARG A 805 4.06 -1.77 -25.94
C ARG A 805 4.34 -2.73 -24.80
N VAL A 806 3.30 -3.36 -24.27
CA VAL A 806 3.41 -4.51 -23.37
C VAL A 806 3.48 -5.76 -24.22
N LEU A 807 4.54 -6.55 -24.04
CA LEU A 807 4.75 -7.74 -24.86
C LEU A 807 3.97 -8.95 -24.29
N PRO A 808 3.52 -9.89 -25.17
CA PRO A 808 2.63 -10.99 -24.81
C PRO A 808 3.02 -11.88 -23.62
N PRO A 809 4.32 -12.12 -23.29
CA PRO A 809 4.68 -12.93 -22.13
C PRO A 809 4.28 -12.34 -20.77
N SER A 810 3.88 -11.06 -20.72
CA SER A 810 3.53 -10.38 -19.47
C SER A 810 2.34 -11.04 -18.75
N ALA A 811 2.43 -11.10 -17.42
CA ALA A 811 1.41 -11.67 -16.55
C ALA A 811 1.44 -10.98 -15.18
N ILE A 812 0.28 -10.56 -14.68
CA ILE A 812 0.15 -9.75 -13.46
C ILE A 812 0.73 -10.51 -12.25
N GLY A 813 1.74 -9.93 -11.61
CA GLY A 813 2.43 -10.49 -10.44
C GLY A 813 3.49 -11.55 -10.76
N GLU A 814 3.72 -11.83 -12.05
CA GLU A 814 4.69 -12.83 -12.49
C GLU A 814 5.77 -12.25 -13.38
N LEU A 815 5.40 -11.42 -14.37
CA LEU A 815 6.32 -10.90 -15.37
C LEU A 815 5.77 -9.63 -16.01
N ALA A 816 6.59 -8.59 -16.13
CA ALA A 816 6.27 -7.40 -16.91
C ALA A 816 7.32 -7.22 -18.01
N VAL A 817 6.90 -7.21 -19.28
CA VAL A 817 7.78 -7.04 -20.45
C VAL A 817 7.31 -5.84 -21.26
N TYR A 818 8.08 -4.75 -21.24
CA TYR A 818 7.73 -3.48 -21.87
C TYR A 818 8.76 -3.13 -22.94
N ALA A 819 8.30 -2.78 -24.14
CA ALA A 819 9.10 -2.11 -25.16
C ALA A 819 8.62 -0.66 -25.29
N ARG A 820 9.51 0.32 -25.08
CA ARG A 820 9.18 1.75 -25.14
C ARG A 820 10.13 2.52 -26.05
N ARG A 821 9.63 3.53 -26.74
CA ARG A 821 10.41 4.34 -27.68
C ARG A 821 10.45 5.81 -27.27
N ARG A 822 11.61 6.44 -27.46
CA ARG A 822 11.78 7.90 -27.43
C ARG A 822 12.71 8.32 -28.57
N GLY A 823 12.18 9.14 -29.48
CA GLY A 823 12.82 9.41 -30.76
C GLY A 823 13.01 8.11 -31.54
N GLU A 824 14.25 7.84 -31.94
CA GLU A 824 14.64 6.61 -32.65
C GLU A 824 15.16 5.50 -31.70
N ARG A 825 15.28 5.78 -30.39
CA ARG A 825 15.79 4.83 -29.41
C ARG A 825 14.65 4.01 -28.81
N TRP A 826 14.84 2.69 -28.77
CA TRP A 826 13.95 1.77 -28.07
C TRP A 826 14.59 1.25 -26.78
N PHE A 827 13.75 0.94 -25.80
CA PHE A 827 14.10 0.34 -24.53
C PHE A 827 13.20 -0.88 -24.29
N LEU A 828 13.80 -2.04 -24.03
CA LEU A 828 13.13 -3.23 -23.55
C LEU A 828 13.38 -3.33 -22.04
N GLY A 829 12.34 -3.18 -21.21
CA GLY A 829 12.41 -3.40 -19.76
C GLY A 829 11.70 -4.69 -19.37
N VAL A 830 12.34 -5.54 -18.58
CA VAL A 830 11.77 -6.78 -18.07
C VAL A 830 11.90 -6.85 -16.57
N LEU A 831 10.79 -7.05 -15.87
CA LEU A 831 10.73 -7.30 -14.43
C LEU A 831 10.24 -8.71 -14.19
N ASN A 832 11.00 -9.52 -13.46
CA ASN A 832 10.60 -10.86 -13.06
C ASN A 832 10.02 -10.88 -11.65
N GLY A 833 8.98 -11.68 -11.45
CA GLY A 833 8.48 -12.06 -10.13
C GLY A 833 9.38 -13.13 -9.50
N LYS A 834 8.77 -14.07 -8.78
CA LYS A 834 9.53 -15.07 -8.01
C LYS A 834 10.14 -16.20 -8.82
N GLU A 835 9.47 -16.61 -9.90
CA GLU A 835 9.89 -17.80 -10.64
C GLU A 835 11.00 -17.46 -11.66
N PRO A 836 12.23 -17.99 -11.50
CA PRO A 836 13.29 -17.84 -12.49
C PRO A 836 12.84 -18.39 -13.85
N ARG A 837 13.23 -17.72 -14.94
CA ARG A 837 12.82 -18.13 -16.29
C ARG A 837 13.78 -17.63 -17.36
N THR A 838 13.76 -18.29 -18.51
CA THR A 838 14.42 -17.79 -19.73
C THR A 838 13.36 -17.44 -20.76
N LEU A 839 13.47 -16.26 -21.36
CA LEU A 839 12.58 -15.75 -22.38
C LEU A 839 13.34 -15.58 -23.68
N ARG A 840 12.67 -15.85 -24.79
CA ARG A 840 13.14 -15.46 -26.13
C ARG A 840 12.22 -14.37 -26.64
N VAL A 841 12.63 -13.11 -26.48
CA VAL A 841 11.79 -11.94 -26.73
C VAL A 841 11.97 -11.50 -28.19
N PRO A 842 10.91 -11.53 -29.02
CA PRO A 842 10.99 -10.96 -30.37
C PRO A 842 11.15 -9.43 -30.29
N VAL A 843 12.08 -8.88 -31.07
CA VAL A 843 12.31 -7.42 -31.13
C VAL A 843 11.69 -6.77 -32.37
N SER A 844 10.58 -7.33 -32.85
CA SER A 844 9.86 -6.82 -34.03
C SER A 844 9.29 -5.41 -33.86
N PHE A 845 9.24 -4.91 -32.62
CA PHE A 845 8.87 -3.52 -32.33
C PHE A 845 9.88 -2.48 -32.87
N LEU A 846 11.14 -2.86 -33.11
CA LEU A 846 12.18 -1.95 -33.61
C LEU A 846 11.84 -1.35 -34.98
N GLY A 847 11.02 -2.02 -35.80
CA GLY A 847 10.75 -1.58 -37.16
C GLY A 847 11.93 -1.82 -38.12
N LYS A 848 11.91 -1.15 -39.27
CA LYS A 848 12.94 -1.36 -40.32
C LYS A 848 14.28 -0.76 -39.87
N GLY A 849 15.38 -1.39 -40.28
CA GLY A 849 16.75 -0.91 -40.03
C GLY A 849 17.59 -1.90 -39.25
N ARG A 850 18.84 -1.49 -38.97
CA ARG A 850 19.74 -2.17 -38.05
C ARG A 850 19.87 -1.33 -36.79
N TYR A 851 19.94 -2.02 -35.66
CA TYR A 851 20.02 -1.41 -34.35
C TYR A 851 21.19 -1.99 -33.58
N HIS A 852 21.98 -1.10 -32.99
CA HIS A 852 22.96 -1.47 -31.99
C HIS A 852 22.24 -1.65 -30.64
N ALA A 853 22.31 -2.85 -30.07
CA ALA A 853 21.66 -3.20 -28.81
C ALA A 853 22.69 -3.28 -27.68
N THR A 854 22.55 -2.43 -26.66
CA THR A 854 23.24 -2.54 -25.37
C THR A 854 22.32 -3.25 -24.38
N LEU A 855 22.77 -4.36 -23.81
CA LEU A 855 21.99 -5.26 -22.97
C LEU A 855 22.53 -5.27 -21.53
N VAL A 856 21.65 -5.16 -20.56
CA VAL A 856 21.91 -5.20 -19.12
C VAL A 856 21.05 -6.31 -18.54
N GLY A 857 21.64 -7.46 -18.29
CA GLY A 857 20.96 -8.61 -17.70
C GLY A 857 21.37 -8.86 -16.26
N ASP A 858 20.65 -9.76 -15.61
CA ASP A 858 21.09 -10.33 -14.35
C ASP A 858 22.47 -10.99 -14.52
N ASP A 859 23.37 -10.73 -13.57
CA ASP A 859 24.51 -11.63 -13.36
C ASP A 859 24.00 -13.06 -13.03
N ARG A 860 24.84 -14.10 -13.10
CA ARG A 860 24.38 -15.47 -12.80
C ARG A 860 24.35 -15.79 -11.31
N THR A 861 25.26 -15.23 -10.51
CA THR A 861 25.46 -15.63 -9.11
C THR A 861 25.25 -14.51 -8.08
N ASN A 862 25.34 -13.24 -8.49
CA ASN A 862 25.19 -12.08 -7.61
C ASN A 862 24.00 -11.18 -8.01
N GLY A 863 23.04 -10.97 -7.11
CA GLY A 863 21.90 -10.05 -7.28
C GLY A 863 22.27 -8.57 -7.30
N ALA A 864 23.44 -8.22 -6.75
CA ALA A 864 24.04 -6.88 -6.74
C ALA A 864 25.15 -6.77 -7.80
N ALA A 865 24.90 -7.31 -8.98
CA ALA A 865 25.75 -7.18 -10.15
C ALA A 865 24.90 -7.28 -11.42
N VAL A 866 25.45 -6.79 -12.54
CA VAL A 866 24.83 -6.85 -13.86
C VAL A 866 25.76 -7.53 -14.85
N GLN A 867 25.19 -8.23 -15.82
CA GLN A 867 25.90 -8.71 -17.00
C GLN A 867 25.63 -7.76 -18.17
N LEU A 868 26.68 -7.20 -18.74
CA LEU A 868 26.60 -6.36 -19.93
C LEU A 868 26.79 -7.19 -21.20
N GLY A 869 26.13 -6.78 -22.28
CA GLY A 869 26.33 -7.35 -23.61
C GLY A 869 25.99 -6.36 -24.70
N GLU A 870 26.57 -6.55 -25.87
CA GLU A 870 26.30 -5.76 -27.07
C GLU A 870 26.10 -6.65 -28.27
N ARG A 871 25.22 -6.26 -29.18
CA ARG A 871 25.05 -6.92 -30.48
C ARG A 871 24.24 -6.08 -31.45
N GLU A 872 24.39 -6.39 -32.72
CA GLU A 872 23.53 -5.86 -33.78
C GLU A 872 22.25 -6.70 -33.92
N VAL A 873 21.12 -6.02 -34.10
CA VAL A 873 19.82 -6.67 -34.32
C VAL A 873 19.00 -5.93 -35.38
N THR A 874 18.04 -6.65 -35.95
CA THR A 874 16.97 -6.15 -36.80
C THR A 874 15.62 -6.55 -36.17
N ALA A 875 14.51 -6.03 -36.71
CA ALA A 875 13.17 -6.43 -36.26
C ALA A 875 12.83 -7.93 -36.46
N ASN A 876 13.66 -8.69 -37.19
CA ASN A 876 13.45 -10.14 -37.36
C ASN A 876 14.16 -10.99 -36.30
N ASP A 877 14.95 -10.36 -35.44
CA ASP A 877 15.76 -11.06 -34.44
C ASP A 877 15.02 -11.26 -33.10
N PHE A 878 15.67 -11.99 -32.20
CA PHE A 878 15.20 -12.27 -30.85
C PHE A 878 16.30 -12.00 -29.83
N VAL A 879 15.94 -11.46 -28.67
CA VAL A 879 16.82 -11.32 -27.50
C VAL A 879 16.53 -12.45 -26.52
N ASP A 880 17.56 -13.22 -26.18
CA ASP A 880 17.46 -14.21 -25.11
C ASP A 880 17.70 -13.52 -23.76
N VAL A 881 16.74 -13.67 -22.84
CA VAL A 881 16.71 -13.01 -21.55
C VAL A 881 16.63 -14.08 -20.46
N ALA A 882 17.71 -14.26 -19.71
CA ALA A 882 17.74 -15.12 -18.53
C ALA A 882 17.43 -14.29 -17.28
N LEU A 883 16.42 -14.70 -16.53
CA LEU A 883 15.93 -13.99 -15.35
C LEU A 883 16.03 -14.91 -14.14
N ARG A 884 16.58 -14.38 -13.05
CA ARG A 884 16.52 -15.04 -11.73
C ARG A 884 15.26 -14.63 -10.96
N ASP A 885 15.04 -15.23 -9.78
CA ASP A 885 14.05 -14.74 -8.81
C ASP A 885 14.33 -13.25 -8.52
N GLY A 886 13.29 -12.42 -8.65
CA GLY A 886 13.40 -10.95 -8.52
C GLY A 886 14.32 -10.31 -9.54
N GLY A 887 14.65 -11.04 -10.61
CA GLY A 887 15.54 -10.63 -11.68
C GLY A 887 14.95 -9.58 -12.61
N GLY A 888 15.78 -9.11 -13.53
CA GLY A 888 15.35 -8.17 -14.55
C GLY A 888 16.31 -8.07 -15.72
N PHE A 889 15.88 -7.29 -16.71
CA PHE A 889 16.66 -7.06 -17.92
C PHE A 889 16.32 -5.70 -18.54
N VAL A 890 17.34 -5.03 -19.07
CA VAL A 890 17.18 -3.83 -19.88
C VAL A 890 17.92 -3.98 -21.20
N GLY A 891 17.26 -3.71 -22.32
CA GLY A 891 17.90 -3.58 -23.64
C GLY A 891 17.69 -2.19 -24.19
N ARG A 892 18.75 -1.44 -24.49
CA ARG A 892 18.70 -0.16 -25.20
C ARG A 892 19.08 -0.40 -26.66
N PHE A 893 18.25 0.02 -27.59
CA PHE A 893 18.45 -0.17 -29.02
C PHE A 893 18.53 1.19 -29.71
N ALA A 894 19.68 1.48 -30.32
CA ALA A 894 19.91 2.70 -31.07
C ALA A 894 19.96 2.38 -32.58
N HIS A 895 19.17 3.11 -33.37
CA HIS A 895 19.17 2.94 -34.82
C HIS A 895 20.53 3.32 -35.41
N GLN A 896 21.10 2.43 -36.24
CA GLN A 896 22.30 2.74 -37.00
C GLN A 896 21.92 3.49 -38.26
N ALA A 897 22.12 4.81 -38.27
CA ALA A 897 22.01 5.58 -39.50
C ALA A 897 22.99 5.02 -40.54
N GLY A 898 22.49 4.57 -41.69
CA GLY A 898 23.31 4.09 -42.79
C GLY A 898 24.14 5.23 -43.39
N GLY A 899 25.35 5.43 -42.89
CA GLY A 899 26.29 6.41 -43.40
C GLY A 899 27.69 6.15 -42.86
N ALA A 900 28.66 6.04 -43.77
CA ALA A 900 30.06 5.78 -43.46
C ALA A 900 30.60 6.68 -42.33
N LEU A 901 31.28 6.06 -41.37
CA LEU A 901 32.12 6.73 -40.38
C LEU A 901 33.06 7.72 -41.08
N ARG A 902 32.79 9.02 -40.98
CA ARG A 902 33.87 10.00 -40.97
C ARG A 902 34.47 9.97 -39.58
N PRO A 903 35.80 9.83 -39.44
CA PRO A 903 36.44 9.82 -38.13
C PRO A 903 36.18 11.15 -37.41
N PRO A 904 36.13 11.15 -36.06
CA PRO A 904 35.87 12.35 -35.28
C PRO A 904 36.96 13.39 -35.57
N GLN A 905 36.53 14.58 -35.97
CA GLN A 905 37.38 15.76 -35.85
C GLN A 905 37.34 16.20 -34.39
N ASP A 906 38.51 16.15 -33.77
CA ASP A 906 38.86 16.74 -32.48
C ASP A 906 38.36 18.19 -32.37
N PRO A 907 37.68 18.58 -31.28
CA PRO A 907 37.60 19.97 -30.87
C PRO A 907 38.41 20.17 -29.59
N HIS A 908 39.56 20.83 -29.73
CA HIS A 908 40.15 21.65 -28.68
C HIS A 908 39.16 22.71 -28.18
#